data_AF-A0A2V5WUR4-F1
#
_entry.id   AF-A0A2V5WUR4-F1
#
_cell.length_a   1.000
_cell.length_b   1.000
_cell.length_c   1.000
_cell.angle_alpha   90.00
_cell.angle_beta   90.00
_cell.angle_gamma   90.00
#
_symmetry.space_group_name_H-M   'P 1'
#
loop_
_entity.id
_entity.type
_entity.pdbx_description
1 polymer ?
#
loop_
_entity_poly.entity_id
_entity_poly.type
_entity_poly.pdbx_seq_one_letter_code
_entity_poly.pdbx_strand_id
1 'polypeptide(L)'
;MIRVYDESGNVIEQGVSATEFCSTKWQRANFGSLNSDKSGIRIGEHFMPAQPVPNLKFEIGHVLFIDIVGYSKLRINQQSELLRELNEIVSGTIQFREADTEGKLIRLPTGDGMALVFRTNPEAPARCALEISQALKSHPNIQLRMGVHSGLVNEVADVNQRANIAGAGINIAQRVMDCGDAGHILISKHAAEDLEQYEHWQPRLHDLGECEVKHGVRVHVVNLYTDELGNPEVPEKFKQAAGTRRAAAATSGPTERPTARRLAIIGAVLLMIAAVVSGLFVFLAKRSPTRAITSTVAPEKSIAVLPFESLSEEKANAYFADGIQEEILTRLAKIADLKVISRTSTQQYQSKPGNLAEIAKQLGVANILEGSVQKAADQVRVNVQLIQVASDSHLWADTFDRKLTDIFGVESEIAKAIADALQAKLTGGEQRALAVKPTNNSEAYDAYLRGLALEARTTTSPDDSEKAVGFYERAVQLDPAFALAWARLSRANAHVYFGGLDSTTARRDATERALNTAQKLQPNSPETLLAQAYYQYWVRRDYELAKATFGRVRELLPGSSDVPGALALIARRQGRWDESVAYWEQTLVLDPRNTEWLALAADTYAMLRQFPAALKTYDRVLDIVPNDPDTVASEAKIYQAEGNLEQAGKLLVGVNAQTPSFIAFLTKMNQFFLERHFDEAIRLIHGRLTEYRDV
;
A
#
# COMPACT_ATOMS: atom_id res chain seq x y z
N MET A 1 -21.68 -14.51 37.61
CA MET A 1 -22.23 -15.76 37.07
C MET A 1 -23.56 -15.43 36.42
N ILE A 2 -23.72 -15.72 35.13
CA ILE A 2 -24.94 -15.40 34.38
C ILE A 2 -25.86 -16.63 34.42
N ARG A 3 -27.17 -16.41 34.56
CA ARG A 3 -28.20 -17.44 34.37
C ARG A 3 -28.77 -17.28 32.96
N VAL A 4 -28.76 -18.36 32.19
CA VAL A 4 -29.34 -18.39 30.84
C VAL A 4 -30.75 -18.93 30.93
N TYR A 5 -31.70 -18.21 30.32
CA TYR A 5 -33.12 -18.56 30.31
C TYR A 5 -33.55 -18.96 28.90
N ASP A 6 -34.46 -19.92 28.79
CA ASP A 6 -35.16 -20.19 27.54
C ASP A 6 -36.27 -19.14 27.29
N GLU A 7 -36.90 -19.21 26.10
CA GLU A 7 -38.00 -18.31 25.71
C GLU A 7 -39.24 -18.42 26.62
N SER A 8 -39.31 -19.46 27.45
CA SER A 8 -40.36 -19.68 28.46
C SER A 8 -39.96 -19.20 29.85
N GLY A 9 -38.78 -18.61 30.01
CA GLY A 9 -38.27 -18.09 31.29
C GLY A 9 -37.69 -19.15 32.23
N ASN A 10 -37.39 -20.36 31.76
CA ASN A 10 -36.77 -21.40 32.56
C ASN A 10 -35.24 -21.34 32.48
N VAL A 11 -34.56 -21.54 33.61
CA VAL A 11 -33.10 -21.53 33.66
C VAL A 11 -32.55 -22.81 33.05
N ILE A 12 -31.84 -22.69 31.94
CA ILE A 12 -31.24 -23.81 31.20
C ILE A 12 -29.76 -24.04 31.53
N GLU A 13 -29.07 -23.08 32.15
CA GLU A 13 -27.70 -23.26 32.64
C GLU A 13 -27.37 -22.34 33.81
N GLN A 14 -26.70 -22.86 34.85
CA GLN A 14 -26.23 -22.08 36.01
C GLN A 14 -24.71 -22.27 36.21
N GLY A 15 -24.00 -21.17 36.41
CA GLY A 15 -22.66 -21.19 37.00
C GLY A 15 -21.50 -20.72 36.12
N VAL A 16 -21.75 -20.31 34.87
CA VAL A 16 -20.66 -19.92 33.96
C VAL A 16 -20.18 -18.50 34.27
N SER A 17 -18.86 -18.35 34.41
CA SER A 17 -18.18 -17.05 34.45
C SER A 17 -18.41 -16.33 33.11
N ALA A 18 -18.72 -15.03 33.08
CA ALA A 18 -18.97 -14.29 31.84
C ALA A 18 -17.80 -14.42 30.83
N THR A 19 -16.59 -14.61 31.35
CA THR A 19 -15.35 -14.92 30.61
C THR A 19 -15.35 -16.29 29.94
N GLU A 20 -15.96 -17.33 30.53
CA GLU A 20 -16.02 -18.67 29.93
C GLU A 20 -17.01 -18.73 28.77
N PHE A 21 -18.18 -18.09 28.89
CA PHE A 21 -19.17 -17.99 27.82
C PHE A 21 -18.61 -17.23 26.60
N CYS A 22 -17.78 -16.21 26.85
CA CYS A 22 -17.07 -15.47 25.79
C CYS A 22 -15.85 -16.19 25.22
N SER A 23 -15.32 -17.26 25.84
CA SER A 23 -14.10 -17.91 25.35
C SER A 23 -14.37 -19.11 24.44
N THR A 24 -15.35 -19.95 24.77
CA THR A 24 -15.56 -21.25 24.11
C THR A 24 -16.46 -21.19 22.88
N LYS A 25 -17.42 -20.26 22.83
CA LYS A 25 -18.21 -19.99 21.60
C LYS A 25 -17.54 -18.99 20.66
N TRP A 26 -16.65 -18.12 21.15
CA TRP A 26 -16.06 -17.05 20.35
C TRP A 26 -14.93 -17.52 19.42
N GLN A 27 -14.18 -18.57 19.78
CA GLN A 27 -13.27 -19.24 18.83
C GLN A 27 -14.02 -19.87 17.63
N ARG A 28 -15.32 -20.16 17.76
CA ARG A 28 -16.18 -20.59 16.64
C ARG A 28 -16.82 -19.41 15.89
N ALA A 29 -17.02 -18.26 16.54
CA ALA A 29 -17.73 -17.12 15.97
C ALA A 29 -16.84 -16.14 15.19
N ASN A 30 -15.53 -16.11 15.43
CA ASN A 30 -14.61 -15.14 14.82
C ASN A 30 -14.27 -15.37 13.34
N PHE A 31 -15.12 -16.09 12.60
CA PHE A 31 -15.01 -16.30 11.15
C PHE A 31 -16.35 -16.22 10.41
N GLY A 32 -17.43 -15.79 11.06
CA GLY A 32 -18.65 -15.37 10.39
C GLY A 32 -18.79 -13.86 10.55
N SER A 33 -18.85 -13.11 9.45
CA SER A 33 -19.28 -11.72 9.49
C SER A 33 -20.65 -11.66 10.17
N LEU A 34 -20.77 -10.92 11.27
CA LEU A 34 -22.06 -10.67 11.88
C LEU A 34 -22.82 -9.67 11.02
N ASN A 35 -23.87 -10.18 10.40
CA ASN A 35 -24.93 -9.47 9.67
C ASN A 35 -25.35 -8.17 10.37
N SER A 36 -25.30 -7.07 9.63
CA SER A 36 -26.31 -6.01 9.69
C SER A 36 -26.70 -5.66 8.26
N ASP A 37 -27.83 -6.20 7.81
CA ASP A 37 -28.84 -5.43 7.07
C ASP A 37 -29.94 -6.35 6.52
N LYS A 38 -31.05 -6.36 7.26
CA LYS A 38 -32.37 -6.52 6.67
C LYS A 38 -33.13 -5.23 6.96
N SER A 39 -33.20 -4.33 5.99
CA SER A 39 -34.42 -3.59 5.65
C SER A 39 -34.12 -2.60 4.52
N GLY A 40 -34.88 -2.72 3.43
CA GLY A 40 -34.84 -1.75 2.35
C GLY A 40 -35.48 -0.44 2.79
N ILE A 41 -34.70 0.65 2.74
CA ILE A 41 -35.21 2.01 2.77
C ILE A 41 -34.52 2.78 1.64
N ARG A 42 -35.30 3.23 0.65
CA ARG A 42 -34.83 4.11 -0.42
C ARG A 42 -34.75 5.55 0.10
N ILE A 43 -33.57 6.17 -0.02
CA ILE A 43 -33.40 7.62 0.12
C ILE A 43 -33.16 8.16 -1.28
N GLY A 44 -34.03 9.06 -1.74
CA GLY A 44 -33.92 9.70 -3.05
C GLY A 44 -32.92 10.85 -3.01
N GLU A 45 -31.83 10.74 -3.76
CA GLU A 45 -30.85 11.81 -3.92
C GLU A 45 -31.23 12.71 -5.11
N HIS A 46 -31.50 13.98 -4.84
CA HIS A 46 -31.52 15.03 -5.86
C HIS A 46 -30.07 15.36 -6.25
N PHE A 47 -29.64 14.91 -7.43
CA PHE A 47 -28.37 15.32 -8.03
C PHE A 47 -28.47 16.75 -8.56
N MET A 48 -27.66 17.65 -7.99
CA MET A 48 -27.23 18.89 -8.66
C MET A 48 -26.11 18.53 -9.66
N PRO A 49 -26.11 19.09 -10.89
CA PRO A 49 -25.09 18.76 -11.88
C PRO A 49 -23.71 19.30 -11.47
N ALA A 50 -22.70 18.43 -11.56
CA ALA A 50 -21.31 18.78 -11.37
C ALA A 50 -20.85 19.81 -12.41
N GLN A 51 -20.18 20.87 -11.95
CA GLN A 51 -19.49 21.80 -12.84
C GLN A 51 -18.25 21.13 -13.48
N PRO A 52 -17.86 21.54 -14.70
CA PRO A 52 -16.74 20.95 -15.42
C PRO A 52 -15.42 21.13 -14.66
N VAL A 53 -14.66 20.03 -14.53
CA VAL A 53 -13.30 20.01 -13.97
C VAL A 53 -12.38 20.85 -14.85
N PRO A 54 -11.54 21.75 -14.31
CA PRO A 54 -10.62 22.56 -15.12
C PRO A 54 -9.55 21.66 -15.77
N ASN A 55 -9.26 21.89 -17.05
CA ASN A 55 -8.17 21.23 -17.79
C ASN A 55 -6.84 21.35 -17.03
N LEU A 56 -6.13 20.22 -16.82
CA LEU A 56 -4.77 20.21 -16.29
C LEU A 56 -3.83 20.96 -17.25
N LYS A 57 -3.16 22.00 -16.74
CA LYS A 57 -2.08 22.70 -17.44
C LYS A 57 -0.75 22.32 -16.81
N PHE A 58 0.14 21.73 -17.61
CA PHE A 58 1.55 21.56 -17.26
C PHE A 58 2.25 22.91 -17.41
N GLU A 59 2.92 23.39 -16.36
CA GLU A 59 3.65 24.67 -16.38
C GLU A 59 5.08 24.48 -15.84
N ILE A 60 6.03 25.27 -16.35
CA ILE A 60 7.37 25.33 -15.76
C ILE A 60 7.29 26.21 -14.51
N GLY A 61 7.74 25.68 -13.38
CA GLY A 61 7.82 26.39 -12.11
C GLY A 61 9.26 26.58 -11.67
N HIS A 62 9.55 27.78 -11.16
CA HIS A 62 10.86 28.13 -10.60
C HIS A 62 10.76 28.09 -9.08
N VAL A 63 11.34 27.05 -8.48
CA VAL A 63 11.14 26.70 -7.08
C VAL A 63 12.30 27.19 -6.22
N LEU A 64 11.98 27.84 -5.10
CA LEU A 64 12.88 28.11 -3.99
C LEU A 64 12.40 27.33 -2.75
N PHE A 65 13.21 26.37 -2.29
CA PHE A 65 13.03 25.69 -1.01
C PHE A 65 13.85 26.36 0.08
N ILE A 66 13.26 26.48 1.27
CA ILE A 66 13.83 27.16 2.44
C ILE A 66 13.61 26.29 3.66
N ASP A 67 14.68 25.99 4.40
CA ASP A 67 14.63 25.17 5.62
C ASP A 67 15.44 25.81 6.75
N ILE A 68 14.91 25.76 7.98
CA ILE A 68 15.58 26.27 9.19
C ILE A 68 16.51 25.19 9.74
N VAL A 69 17.82 25.46 9.71
CA VAL A 69 18.84 24.52 10.19
C VAL A 69 18.75 24.35 11.71
N GLY A 70 18.52 23.12 12.15
CA GLY A 70 18.44 22.78 13.58
C GLY A 70 17.07 23.00 14.23
N TYR A 71 16.03 23.30 13.44
CA TYR A 71 14.67 23.56 13.89
C TYR A 71 14.11 22.50 14.86
N SER A 72 14.31 21.21 14.59
CA SER A 72 13.79 20.12 15.42
C SER A 72 14.44 20.03 16.82
N LYS A 73 15.54 20.74 17.07
CA LYS A 73 16.21 20.77 18.40
C LYS A 73 15.63 21.84 19.33
N LEU A 74 14.71 22.67 18.84
CA LEU A 74 14.11 23.79 19.56
C LEU A 74 12.83 23.38 20.28
N ARG A 75 12.44 24.16 21.30
CA ARG A 75 11.14 23.97 21.97
C ARG A 75 10.01 24.48 21.07
N ILE A 76 8.80 23.92 21.25
CA ILE A 76 7.60 24.26 20.46
C ILE A 76 7.36 25.78 20.34
N ASN A 77 7.48 26.53 21.44
CA ASN A 77 7.26 27.99 21.41
C ASN A 77 8.32 28.71 20.55
N GLN A 78 9.57 28.25 20.58
CA GLN A 78 10.66 28.81 19.77
C GLN A 78 10.49 28.45 18.30
N GLN A 79 9.98 27.24 18.01
CA GLN A 79 9.64 26.79 16.66
C GLN A 79 8.57 27.69 16.03
N SER A 80 7.47 27.96 16.75
CA SER A 80 6.40 28.84 16.27
C SER A 80 6.87 30.28 16.04
N GLU A 81 7.73 30.81 16.91
CA GLU A 81 8.28 32.16 16.78
C GLU A 81 9.20 32.29 15.56
N LEU A 82 10.10 31.32 15.33
CA LEU A 82 10.99 31.32 14.17
C LEU A 82 10.24 31.17 12.84
N LEU A 83 9.19 30.33 12.79
CA LEU A 83 8.37 30.24 11.58
C LEU A 83 7.62 31.54 11.29
N ARG A 84 7.15 32.25 12.33
CA ARG A 84 6.50 33.55 12.16
C ARG A 84 7.49 34.58 11.61
N GLU A 85 8.67 34.68 12.20
CA GLU A 85 9.73 35.61 11.76
C GLU A 85 10.22 35.27 10.34
N LEU A 86 10.37 33.98 10.01
CA LEU A 86 10.70 33.55 8.64
C LEU A 86 9.61 33.97 7.64
N ASN A 87 8.33 33.81 7.97
CA ASN A 87 7.24 34.26 7.11
C ASN A 87 7.26 35.78 6.89
N GLU A 88 7.57 36.57 7.92
CA GLU A 88 7.71 38.03 7.82
C GLU A 88 8.89 38.41 6.91
N ILE A 89 10.05 37.76 7.06
CA ILE A 89 11.23 37.98 6.20
C ILE A 89 10.90 37.63 4.74
N VAL A 90 10.35 36.45 4.50
CA VAL A 90 10.07 35.95 3.15
C VAL A 90 9.00 36.79 2.46
N SER A 91 7.93 37.16 3.16
CA SER A 91 6.88 38.01 2.59
C SER A 91 7.32 39.47 2.37
N GLY A 92 8.41 39.89 3.04
CA GLY A 92 9.04 41.18 2.89
C GLY A 92 9.93 41.32 1.65
N THR A 93 10.24 40.25 0.93
CA THR A 93 11.10 40.30 -0.27
C THR A 93 10.38 40.90 -1.47
N ILE A 94 11.13 41.51 -2.38
CA ILE A 94 10.60 42.14 -3.60
C ILE A 94 10.00 41.06 -4.49
N GLN A 95 10.75 39.99 -4.73
CA GLN A 95 10.32 38.91 -5.62
C GLN A 95 9.05 38.21 -5.14
N PHE A 96 8.91 38.01 -3.82
CA PHE A 96 7.68 37.46 -3.26
C PHE A 96 6.49 38.38 -3.51
N ARG A 97 6.61 39.68 -3.23
CA ARG A 97 5.51 40.64 -3.41
C ARG A 97 5.11 40.81 -4.87
N GLU A 98 6.07 40.87 -5.78
CA GLU A 98 5.81 40.98 -7.22
C GLU A 98 5.04 39.75 -7.72
N ALA A 99 5.54 38.54 -7.44
CA ALA A 99 4.90 37.31 -7.88
C ALA A 99 3.52 37.09 -7.23
N ASP A 100 3.34 37.48 -5.97
CA ASP A 100 2.04 37.39 -5.28
C ASP A 100 1.02 38.38 -5.85
N THR A 101 1.42 39.62 -6.11
CA THR A 101 0.55 40.66 -6.69
C THR A 101 0.08 40.25 -8.10
N GLU A 102 0.93 39.54 -8.85
CA GLU A 102 0.59 38.98 -10.16
C GLU A 102 -0.23 37.67 -10.11
N GLY A 103 -0.46 37.09 -8.93
CA GLY A 103 -1.10 35.77 -8.79
C GLY A 103 -0.25 34.62 -9.33
N LYS A 104 1.06 34.81 -9.47
CA LYS A 104 2.03 33.87 -10.03
C LYS A 104 2.95 33.24 -8.98
N LEU A 105 2.59 33.34 -7.71
CA LEU A 105 3.30 32.73 -6.60
C LEU A 105 2.44 31.66 -5.93
N ILE A 106 2.99 30.46 -5.78
CA ILE A 106 2.39 29.43 -4.93
C ILE A 106 3.29 29.19 -3.71
N ARG A 107 2.67 29.12 -2.53
CA ARG A 107 3.32 29.05 -1.22
C ARG A 107 3.00 27.71 -0.58
N LEU A 108 4.03 26.95 -0.24
CA LEU A 108 3.89 25.61 0.32
C LEU A 108 4.58 25.58 1.68
N PRO A 109 3.84 25.59 2.81
CA PRO A 109 4.47 25.46 4.12
C PRO A 109 5.12 24.07 4.26
N THR A 110 6.34 24.02 4.80
CA THR A 110 6.97 22.79 5.27
C THR A 110 7.02 22.81 6.79
N GLY A 111 7.17 21.65 7.46
CA GLY A 111 7.12 21.60 8.93
C GLY A 111 8.17 22.48 9.62
N ASP A 112 9.27 22.76 8.94
CA ASP A 112 10.49 23.47 9.37
C ASP A 112 10.87 24.66 8.45
N GLY A 113 10.00 25.06 7.53
CA GLY A 113 10.28 26.10 6.53
C GLY A 113 9.16 26.30 5.51
N MET A 114 9.52 26.54 4.25
CA MET A 114 8.56 26.68 3.15
C MET A 114 9.19 26.46 1.78
N ALA A 115 8.37 26.18 0.78
CA ALA A 115 8.72 26.28 -0.63
C ALA A 115 7.89 27.36 -1.33
N LEU A 116 8.55 28.13 -2.19
CA LEU A 116 7.96 29.15 -3.04
C LEU A 116 8.09 28.71 -4.49
N VAL A 117 6.98 28.71 -5.23
CA VAL A 117 6.99 28.40 -6.66
C VAL A 117 6.62 29.65 -7.45
N PHE A 118 7.59 30.18 -8.16
CA PHE A 118 7.45 31.35 -9.02
C PHE A 118 7.09 30.91 -10.44
N ARG A 119 6.02 31.49 -10.98
CA ARG A 119 5.61 31.36 -12.40
C ARG A 119 5.92 32.61 -13.22
N THR A 120 6.83 33.45 -12.73
CA THR A 120 7.23 34.72 -13.35
C THR A 120 8.40 34.52 -14.30
N ASN A 121 9.59 34.28 -13.79
CA ASN A 121 10.83 34.11 -14.56
C ASN A 121 11.86 33.26 -13.77
N PRO A 122 12.88 32.68 -14.45
CA PRO A 122 13.87 31.81 -13.81
C PRO A 122 14.79 32.49 -12.81
N GLU A 123 14.95 33.83 -12.86
CA GLU A 123 15.79 34.57 -11.90
C GLU A 123 15.09 34.79 -10.55
N ALA A 124 13.76 34.78 -10.52
CA ALA A 124 12.95 35.12 -9.35
C ALA A 124 13.32 34.33 -8.07
N PRO A 125 13.44 32.98 -8.08
CA PRO A 125 13.83 32.24 -6.88
C PRO A 125 15.27 32.56 -6.41
N ALA A 126 16.22 32.76 -7.32
CA ALA A 126 17.61 33.08 -6.97
C ALA A 126 17.72 34.50 -6.39
N ARG A 127 16.99 35.47 -6.94
CA ARG A 127 16.89 36.84 -6.39
C ARG A 127 16.21 36.84 -5.03
N CYS A 128 15.11 36.10 -4.89
CA CYS A 128 14.40 35.96 -3.61
C CYS A 128 15.33 35.37 -2.53
N ALA A 129 16.12 34.34 -2.86
CA ALA A 129 17.09 33.76 -1.93
C ALA A 129 18.15 34.77 -1.46
N LEU A 130 18.69 35.60 -2.37
CA LEU A 130 19.64 36.66 -2.00
C LEU A 130 18.99 37.75 -1.13
N GLU A 131 17.75 38.13 -1.42
CA GLU A 131 16.97 39.09 -0.62
C GLU A 131 16.71 38.57 0.80
N ILE A 132 16.37 37.28 0.93
CA ILE A 132 16.25 36.59 2.22
C ILE A 132 17.60 36.61 2.95
N SER A 133 18.69 36.21 2.29
CA SER A 133 20.04 36.23 2.88
C SER A 133 20.45 37.63 3.36
N GLN A 134 20.05 38.69 2.66
CA GLN A 134 20.31 40.06 3.07
C GLN A 134 19.48 40.44 4.31
N ALA A 135 18.20 40.07 4.36
CA ALA A 135 17.34 40.33 5.51
C ALA A 135 17.80 39.56 6.77
N LEU A 136 18.38 38.37 6.60
CA LEU A 136 18.93 37.56 7.70
C LEU A 136 20.12 38.21 8.41
N LYS A 137 20.80 39.20 7.80
CA LYS A 137 21.87 39.96 8.49
C LYS A 137 21.36 40.66 9.75
N SER A 138 20.09 41.05 9.78
CA SER A 138 19.43 41.65 10.95
C SER A 138 18.80 40.62 11.90
N HIS A 139 18.82 39.33 11.55
CA HIS A 139 18.16 38.23 12.26
C HIS A 139 19.12 37.05 12.48
N PRO A 140 20.21 37.23 13.26
CA PRO A 140 21.29 36.24 13.38
C PRO A 140 20.86 34.90 14.00
N ASN A 141 19.72 34.87 14.68
CA ASN A 141 19.15 33.68 15.31
C ASN A 141 18.52 32.70 14.30
N ILE A 142 18.24 33.14 13.07
CA ILE A 142 17.70 32.30 12.01
C ILE A 142 18.84 31.85 11.11
N GLN A 143 19.06 30.55 11.04
CA GLN A 143 20.04 29.93 10.15
C GLN A 143 19.29 29.12 9.10
N LEU A 144 19.33 29.57 7.84
CA LEU A 144 18.63 28.91 6.74
C LEU A 144 19.59 28.15 5.84
N ARG A 145 19.08 27.13 5.16
CA ARG A 145 19.66 26.57 3.94
C ARG A 145 18.60 26.62 2.84
N MET A 146 19.02 26.96 1.63
CA MET A 146 18.10 27.20 0.51
C MET A 146 18.51 26.41 -0.72
N GLY A 147 17.51 25.97 -1.50
CA GLY A 147 17.69 25.23 -2.75
C GLY A 147 16.82 25.75 -3.88
N VAL A 148 17.40 25.94 -5.06
CA VAL A 148 16.73 26.48 -6.24
C VAL A 148 16.76 25.48 -7.40
N HIS A 149 15.61 25.32 -8.05
CA HIS A 149 15.48 24.54 -9.29
C HIS A 149 14.33 25.05 -10.16
N SER A 150 14.49 24.94 -11.48
CA SER A 150 13.47 25.24 -12.49
C SER A 150 13.07 23.93 -13.17
N GLY A 151 11.78 23.61 -13.20
CA GLY A 151 11.33 22.35 -13.80
C GLY A 151 9.81 22.21 -13.86
N LEU A 152 9.35 21.05 -14.35
CA LEU A 152 7.91 20.78 -14.48
C LEU A 152 7.23 20.74 -13.11
N VAL A 153 6.16 21.51 -12.99
CA VAL A 153 5.29 21.56 -11.82
C VAL A 153 3.82 21.50 -12.25
N ASN A 154 2.98 20.80 -11.47
CA ASN A 154 1.55 20.68 -11.73
C ASN A 154 0.77 21.35 -10.63
N GLU A 155 -0.14 22.25 -10.98
CA GLU A 155 -1.08 22.83 -10.04
C GLU A 155 -2.15 21.77 -9.68
N VAL A 156 -2.29 21.53 -8.38
CA VAL A 156 -3.26 20.59 -7.80
C VAL A 156 -4.06 21.36 -6.76
N ALA A 157 -5.38 21.21 -6.74
CA ALA A 157 -6.17 21.76 -5.64
C ALA A 157 -5.97 20.90 -4.38
N ASP A 158 -5.59 21.50 -3.26
CA ASP A 158 -5.54 20.78 -1.98
C ASP A 158 -6.96 20.40 -1.49
N VAL A 159 -7.06 19.67 -0.38
CA VAL A 159 -8.35 19.25 0.23
C VAL A 159 -9.24 20.46 0.57
N ASN A 160 -8.67 21.66 0.71
CA ASN A 160 -9.37 22.91 0.96
C ASN A 160 -9.59 23.74 -0.32
N GLN A 161 -9.40 23.15 -1.50
CA GLN A 161 -9.47 23.80 -2.82
C GLN A 161 -8.51 24.98 -3.01
N ARG A 162 -7.42 25.05 -2.26
CA ARG A 162 -6.35 26.03 -2.48
C ARG A 162 -5.41 25.52 -3.55
N ALA A 163 -4.91 26.44 -4.38
CA ALA A 163 -3.86 26.16 -5.35
C ALA A 163 -2.61 25.62 -4.63
N ASN A 164 -2.30 24.36 -4.87
CA ASN A 164 -1.13 23.64 -4.38
C ASN A 164 -0.35 23.15 -5.62
N ILE A 165 0.87 22.64 -5.44
CA ILE A 165 1.68 22.13 -6.53
C ILE A 165 2.33 20.80 -6.16
N ALA A 166 2.29 19.85 -7.10
CA ALA A 166 3.09 18.63 -7.07
C ALA A 166 3.91 18.51 -8.36
N GLY A 167 5.12 17.95 -8.31
CA GLY A 167 5.92 17.74 -9.52
C GLY A 167 7.39 17.42 -9.26
N ALA A 168 8.08 16.95 -10.31
CA ALA A 168 9.50 16.64 -10.26
C ALA A 168 10.36 17.87 -9.88
N GLY A 169 9.95 19.07 -10.29
CA GLY A 169 10.67 20.31 -9.99
C GLY A 169 10.80 20.61 -8.49
N ILE A 170 9.74 20.34 -7.72
CA ILE A 170 9.73 20.52 -6.24
C ILE A 170 10.72 19.55 -5.59
N ASN A 171 10.70 18.28 -6.01
CA ASN A 171 11.57 17.25 -5.43
C ASN A 171 13.07 17.52 -5.68
N ILE A 172 13.42 18.07 -6.84
CA ILE A 172 14.81 18.40 -7.17
C ILE A 172 15.27 19.61 -6.34
N ALA A 173 14.47 20.67 -6.21
CA ALA A 173 14.80 21.84 -5.38
C ALA A 173 15.08 21.45 -3.92
N GLN A 174 14.24 20.58 -3.35
CA GLN A 174 14.44 20.06 -1.98
C GLN A 174 15.75 19.26 -1.87
N ARG A 175 16.06 18.41 -2.84
CA ARG A 175 17.30 17.62 -2.85
C ARG A 175 18.55 18.50 -2.97
N VAL A 176 18.48 19.54 -3.79
CA VAL A 176 19.54 20.55 -3.92
C VAL A 176 19.75 21.28 -2.59
N MET A 177 18.69 21.73 -1.93
CA MET A 177 18.76 22.35 -0.60
C MET A 177 19.42 21.41 0.42
N ASP A 178 19.04 20.13 0.41
CA ASP A 178 19.55 19.13 1.36
C ASP A 178 21.07 18.92 1.26
N CYS A 179 21.70 19.30 0.14
CA CYS A 179 23.15 19.25 -0.02
C CYS A 179 23.89 20.34 0.77
N GLY A 180 23.18 21.37 1.24
CA GLY A 180 23.75 22.57 1.86
C GLY A 180 23.71 22.55 3.37
N ASP A 181 24.69 23.25 3.95
CA ASP A 181 24.72 23.61 5.36
C ASP A 181 24.10 25.00 5.58
N ALA A 182 24.06 25.47 6.83
CA ALA A 182 23.60 26.82 7.15
C ALA A 182 24.29 27.90 6.30
N GLY A 183 23.49 28.84 5.81
CA GLY A 183 23.90 29.96 4.97
C GLY A 183 24.03 29.65 3.47
N HIS A 184 23.92 28.39 3.04
CA HIS A 184 24.06 28.05 1.62
C HIS A 184 22.80 28.40 0.81
N ILE A 185 23.02 28.90 -0.40
CA ILE A 185 22.03 28.98 -1.48
C ILE A 185 22.52 28.05 -2.58
N LEU A 186 21.88 26.90 -2.74
CA LEU A 186 22.30 25.89 -3.71
C LEU A 186 21.36 25.86 -4.90
N ILE A 187 21.89 25.66 -6.10
CA ILE A 187 21.14 25.65 -7.35
C ILE A 187 21.42 24.34 -8.10
N SER A 188 20.38 23.70 -8.64
CA SER A 188 20.58 22.56 -9.54
C SER A 188 21.38 22.99 -10.78
N LYS A 189 22.22 22.11 -11.34
CA LYS A 189 22.96 22.46 -12.57
C LYS A 189 22.06 22.96 -13.70
N HIS A 190 20.91 22.34 -13.91
CA HIS A 190 19.94 22.77 -14.93
C HIS A 190 19.49 24.24 -14.74
N ALA A 191 19.05 24.61 -13.54
CA ALA A 191 18.67 26.00 -13.26
C ALA A 191 19.86 26.96 -13.28
N ALA A 192 21.06 26.50 -12.93
CA ALA A 192 22.27 27.30 -13.03
C ALA A 192 22.65 27.59 -14.49
N GLU A 193 22.49 26.62 -15.39
CA GLU A 193 22.72 26.81 -16.84
C GLU A 193 21.80 27.87 -17.44
N ASP A 194 20.54 27.94 -16.99
CA ASP A 194 19.61 28.99 -17.37
C ASP A 194 20.05 30.37 -16.84
N LEU A 195 20.54 30.44 -15.60
CA LEU A 195 21.02 31.68 -14.99
C LEU A 195 22.35 32.16 -15.58
N GLU A 196 23.24 31.24 -15.95
CA GLU A 196 24.54 31.52 -16.60
C GLU A 196 24.37 32.27 -17.93
N GLN A 197 23.18 32.23 -18.56
CA GLN A 197 22.86 33.01 -19.76
C GLN A 197 22.78 34.52 -19.50
N TYR A 198 22.65 34.95 -18.24
CA TYR A 198 22.69 36.37 -17.88
C TYR A 198 24.04 36.73 -17.24
N GLU A 199 24.71 37.72 -17.83
CA GLU A 199 26.10 38.10 -17.49
C GLU A 199 26.29 38.41 -15.99
N HIS A 200 25.29 38.96 -15.32
CA HIS A 200 25.37 39.31 -13.90
C HIS A 200 25.34 38.13 -12.93
N TRP A 201 24.92 36.93 -13.36
CA TRP A 201 24.90 35.72 -12.51
C TRP A 201 26.20 34.93 -12.57
N GLN A 202 26.91 34.92 -13.71
CA GLN A 202 28.15 34.15 -13.88
C GLN A 202 29.18 34.30 -12.76
N PRO A 203 29.52 35.52 -12.26
CA PRO A 203 30.53 35.66 -11.20
C PRO A 203 30.07 35.16 -9.82
N ARG A 204 28.80 34.76 -9.68
CA ARG A 204 28.15 34.36 -8.41
C ARG A 204 27.89 32.86 -8.32
N LEU A 205 28.08 32.13 -9.43
CA LEU A 205 27.75 30.71 -9.57
C LEU A 205 29.04 29.88 -9.50
N HIS A 206 29.16 29.06 -8.46
CA HIS A 206 30.37 28.29 -8.17
C HIS A 206 30.06 26.80 -8.16
N ASP A 207 30.54 26.07 -9.17
CA ASP A 207 30.25 24.64 -9.32
C ASP A 207 30.83 23.80 -8.16
N LEU A 208 30.00 22.97 -7.54
CA LEU A 208 30.39 22.01 -6.49
C LEU A 208 30.49 20.56 -6.99
N GLY A 209 29.95 20.26 -8.18
CA GLY A 209 29.89 18.91 -8.75
C GLY A 209 28.70 18.06 -8.29
N GLU A 210 28.83 16.75 -8.45
CA GLU A 210 27.78 15.78 -8.08
C GLU A 210 27.81 15.42 -6.60
N CYS A 211 26.66 15.52 -5.94
CA CYS A 211 26.42 14.96 -4.61
C CYS A 211 25.39 13.83 -4.69
N GLU A 212 25.67 12.71 -4.05
CA GLU A 212 24.68 11.67 -3.80
C GLU A 212 23.80 12.10 -2.61
N VAL A 213 22.50 12.21 -2.84
CA VAL A 213 21.52 12.51 -1.80
C VAL A 213 20.83 11.23 -1.33
N LYS A 214 19.94 11.34 -0.34
CA LYS A 214 19.15 10.20 0.16
C LYS A 214 18.49 9.45 -1.01
N HIS A 215 18.52 8.11 -0.95
CA HIS A 215 18.01 7.19 -1.99
C HIS A 215 18.90 7.01 -3.24
N GLY A 216 20.20 7.35 -3.17
CA GLY A 216 21.16 7.02 -4.24
C GLY A 216 21.05 7.88 -5.50
N VAL A 217 20.23 8.94 -5.47
CA VAL A 217 20.11 9.89 -6.58
C VAL A 217 21.30 10.85 -6.55
N ARG A 218 21.95 11.04 -7.70
CA ARG A 218 23.01 12.03 -7.87
C ARG A 218 22.42 13.33 -8.40
N VAL A 219 22.78 14.44 -7.75
CA VAL A 219 22.37 15.79 -8.17
C VAL A 219 23.63 16.61 -8.35
N HIS A 220 23.76 17.26 -9.51
CA HIS A 220 24.83 18.22 -9.76
C HIS A 220 24.39 19.58 -9.20
N VAL A 221 25.19 20.12 -8.29
CA VAL A 221 24.86 21.32 -7.53
C VAL A 221 25.88 22.44 -7.79
N VAL A 222 25.37 23.66 -7.89
CA VAL A 222 26.12 24.90 -7.99
C VAL A 222 25.83 25.75 -6.74
N ASN A 223 26.85 26.32 -6.12
CA ASN A 223 26.70 27.24 -5.00
C ASN A 223 26.50 28.68 -5.50
N LEU A 224 25.48 29.37 -5.02
CA LEU A 224 25.22 30.78 -5.30
C LEU A 224 25.64 31.64 -4.11
N TYR A 225 26.63 32.52 -4.30
CA TYR A 225 27.00 33.53 -3.31
C TYR A 225 27.59 34.79 -3.96
N THR A 226 27.73 35.83 -3.16
CA THR A 226 28.46 37.07 -3.45
C THR A 226 29.43 37.33 -2.30
N ASP A 227 30.28 38.36 -2.42
CA ASP A 227 31.18 38.76 -1.33
C ASP A 227 30.46 39.07 -0.01
N GLU A 228 29.17 39.42 -0.07
CA GLU A 228 28.39 39.84 1.09
C GLU A 228 27.24 38.89 1.49
N LEU A 229 26.86 37.94 0.63
CA LEU A 229 25.63 37.15 0.76
C LEU A 229 25.84 35.70 0.32
N GLY A 230 25.23 34.77 1.04
CA GLY A 230 25.44 33.33 0.85
C GLY A 230 26.65 32.82 1.61
N ASN A 231 26.88 31.51 1.56
CA ASN A 231 28.00 30.85 2.22
C ASN A 231 29.01 30.36 1.16
N PRO A 232 30.24 30.91 1.12
CA PRO A 232 31.27 30.49 0.15
C PRO A 232 31.95 29.17 0.52
N GLU A 233 31.74 28.64 1.72
CA GLU A 233 32.33 27.38 2.15
C GLU A 233 31.81 26.20 1.31
N VAL A 234 32.61 25.15 1.19
CA VAL A 234 32.15 23.90 0.58
C VAL A 234 31.30 23.15 1.61
N PRO A 235 30.08 22.69 1.28
CA PRO A 235 29.25 21.97 2.24
C PRO A 235 29.90 20.65 2.71
N GLU A 236 29.63 20.25 3.96
CA GLU A 236 30.25 19.07 4.60
C GLU A 236 30.07 17.77 3.80
N LYS A 237 28.94 17.63 3.11
CA LYS A 237 28.67 16.47 2.23
C LYS A 237 29.68 16.34 1.08
N PHE A 238 30.11 17.46 0.50
CA PHE A 238 31.10 17.45 -0.58
C PHE A 238 32.52 17.22 -0.05
N LYS A 239 32.83 17.72 1.15
CA LYS A 239 34.12 17.43 1.83
C LYS A 239 34.29 15.93 2.13
N GLN A 240 33.22 15.29 2.62
CA GLN A 240 33.23 13.86 2.94
C GLN A 240 33.39 12.99 1.68
N ALA A 241 32.72 13.33 0.58
CA ALA A 241 32.83 12.63 -0.70
C ALA A 241 34.23 12.74 -1.35
N ALA A 242 34.92 13.88 -1.16
CA ALA A 242 36.29 14.05 -1.61
C ALA A 242 37.31 13.27 -0.75
N GLY A 243 37.06 13.13 0.55
CA GLY A 243 37.89 12.37 1.49
C GLY A 243 37.93 10.87 1.22
N THR A 244 36.79 10.27 0.87
CA THR A 244 36.70 8.84 0.51
C THR A 244 37.41 8.50 -0.80
N ARG A 245 37.43 9.42 -1.78
CA ARG A 245 38.19 9.23 -3.03
C ARG A 245 39.70 9.31 -2.83
N ARG A 246 40.20 10.13 -1.89
CA ARG A 246 41.64 10.21 -1.55
C ARG A 246 42.14 9.02 -0.74
N ALA A 247 41.32 8.46 0.16
CA ALA A 247 41.70 7.30 0.97
C ALA A 247 41.83 6.00 0.14
N ALA A 248 41.08 5.86 -0.96
CA ALA A 248 41.16 4.71 -1.86
C ALA A 248 42.42 4.69 -2.76
N ALA A 249 43.14 5.80 -2.87
CA ALA A 249 44.33 5.92 -3.71
C ALA A 249 45.67 5.74 -2.95
N ALA A 250 45.65 5.64 -1.61
CA ALA A 250 46.86 5.73 -0.77
C ALA A 250 47.38 4.38 -0.22
N THR A 251 46.84 3.23 -0.61
CA THR A 251 47.30 1.91 -0.16
C THR A 251 48.10 1.17 -1.24
N SER A 252 49.35 1.60 -1.44
CA SER A 252 50.41 0.72 -1.97
C SER A 252 51.78 1.14 -1.43
N GLY A 253 52.28 0.40 -0.44
CA GLY A 253 53.63 0.54 0.12
C GLY A 253 54.08 -0.78 0.76
N PRO A 254 55.38 -1.13 0.71
CA PRO A 254 55.86 -2.51 0.83
C PRO A 254 56.05 -2.95 2.29
N THR A 255 55.73 -4.22 2.56
CA THR A 255 55.79 -4.85 3.88
C THR A 255 57.15 -5.48 4.18
N GLU A 256 57.80 -5.04 5.26
CA GLU A 256 58.89 -5.78 5.91
C GLU A 256 58.34 -6.88 6.82
N ARG A 257 59.01 -8.05 6.84
CA ARG A 257 58.58 -9.26 7.57
C ARG A 257 59.16 -9.29 8.99
N PRO A 258 58.36 -9.60 10.04
CA PRO A 258 58.89 -10.01 11.34
C PRO A 258 58.79 -11.54 11.57
N THR A 259 59.76 -12.06 12.34
CA THR A 259 60.11 -13.46 12.56
C THR A 259 59.17 -14.29 13.47
N ALA A 260 59.24 -15.62 13.29
CA ALA A 260 58.33 -16.70 13.68
C ALA A 260 57.89 -16.85 15.15
N ARG A 261 58.42 -16.08 16.10
CA ARG A 261 58.06 -16.22 17.53
C ARG A 261 56.83 -15.41 17.95
N ARG A 262 56.43 -14.39 17.16
CA ARG A 262 55.20 -13.60 17.38
C ARG A 262 53.95 -14.23 16.77
N LEU A 263 54.09 -15.12 15.78
CA LEU A 263 52.99 -15.82 15.11
C LEU A 263 52.26 -16.82 16.01
N ALA A 264 52.96 -17.45 16.96
CA ALA A 264 52.35 -18.43 17.86
C ALA A 264 51.41 -17.77 18.89
N ILE A 265 51.77 -16.59 19.42
CA ILE A 265 50.96 -15.84 20.39
C ILE A 265 49.76 -15.20 19.68
N ILE A 266 49.97 -14.66 18.48
CA ILE A 266 48.89 -14.11 17.64
C ILE A 266 47.92 -15.22 17.23
N GLY A 267 48.40 -16.43 16.90
CA GLY A 267 47.56 -17.58 16.56
C GLY A 267 46.65 -18.04 17.70
N ALA A 268 47.16 -18.09 18.93
CA ALA A 268 46.36 -18.48 20.10
C ALA A 268 45.31 -17.41 20.47
N VAL A 269 45.67 -16.13 20.36
CA VAL A 269 44.73 -15.01 20.59
C VAL A 269 43.67 -14.95 19.48
N LEU A 270 44.04 -15.20 18.22
CA LEU A 270 43.10 -15.28 17.11
C LEU A 270 42.15 -16.49 17.22
N LEU A 271 42.61 -17.63 17.75
CA LEU A 271 41.74 -18.79 18.02
C LEU A 271 40.77 -18.54 19.16
N MET A 272 41.20 -17.86 20.23
CA MET A 272 40.28 -17.45 21.30
C MET A 272 39.29 -16.38 20.83
N ILE A 273 39.74 -15.39 20.04
CA ILE A 273 38.85 -14.39 19.44
C ILE A 273 37.89 -15.09 18.47
N ALA A 274 38.34 -16.06 17.66
CA ALA A 274 37.47 -16.81 16.76
C ALA A 274 36.46 -17.67 17.53
N ALA A 275 36.84 -18.27 18.67
CA ALA A 275 35.91 -19.04 19.51
C ALA A 275 34.89 -18.14 20.23
N VAL A 276 35.32 -16.96 20.71
CA VAL A 276 34.44 -15.97 21.34
C VAL A 276 33.53 -15.32 20.29
N VAL A 277 34.05 -14.97 19.11
CA VAL A 277 33.28 -14.44 17.99
C VAL A 277 32.32 -15.50 17.45
N SER A 278 32.72 -16.77 17.35
CA SER A 278 31.83 -17.86 16.92
C SER A 278 30.75 -18.18 17.97
N GLY A 279 31.10 -18.15 19.26
CA GLY A 279 30.14 -18.26 20.36
C GLY A 279 29.17 -17.08 20.42
N LEU A 280 29.67 -15.86 20.20
CA LEU A 280 28.87 -14.64 20.11
C LEU A 280 28.03 -14.61 18.84
N PHE A 281 28.52 -15.17 17.72
CA PHE A 281 27.80 -15.28 16.46
C PHE A 281 26.68 -16.32 16.55
N VAL A 282 26.88 -17.45 17.23
CA VAL A 282 25.81 -18.43 17.52
C VAL A 282 24.79 -17.87 18.52
N PHE A 283 25.24 -17.08 19.51
CA PHE A 283 24.36 -16.43 20.48
C PHE A 283 23.56 -15.27 19.87
N LEU A 284 24.17 -14.50 18.96
CA LEU A 284 23.51 -13.43 18.20
C LEU A 284 22.66 -13.99 17.05
N ALA A 285 23.02 -15.11 16.43
CA ALA A 285 22.21 -15.78 15.41
C ALA A 285 20.99 -16.52 16.00
N LYS A 286 20.98 -16.78 17.31
CA LYS A 286 19.80 -17.28 18.05
C LYS A 286 18.89 -16.17 18.59
N ARG A 287 19.28 -14.90 18.48
CA ARG A 287 18.33 -13.78 18.57
C ARG A 287 17.83 -13.54 17.16
N SER A 288 16.54 -13.78 16.94
CA SER A 288 15.85 -13.53 15.68
C SER A 288 16.36 -12.21 15.09
N PRO A 289 16.86 -12.19 13.83
CA PRO A 289 17.23 -10.95 13.22
C PRO A 289 15.95 -10.14 13.09
N THR A 290 15.82 -9.08 13.89
CA THR A 290 14.96 -7.96 13.54
C THR A 290 15.53 -7.46 12.22
N ARG A 291 14.94 -7.92 11.12
CA ARG A 291 15.28 -7.51 9.77
C ARG A 291 15.08 -5.99 9.76
N ALA A 292 16.17 -5.24 9.85
CA ALA A 292 16.16 -3.84 9.49
C ALA A 292 15.59 -3.80 8.06
N ILE A 293 14.45 -3.14 7.92
CA ILE A 293 13.80 -2.90 6.63
C ILE A 293 14.77 -2.04 5.84
N THR A 294 15.63 -2.71 5.08
CA THR A 294 16.38 -2.12 3.97
C THR A 294 15.32 -1.51 3.07
N SER A 295 15.47 -0.24 2.69
CA SER A 295 14.61 0.40 1.70
C SER A 295 14.73 -0.41 0.41
N THR A 296 13.81 -1.33 0.21
CA THR A 296 13.76 -2.21 -0.95
C THR A 296 13.42 -1.32 -2.13
N VAL A 297 14.41 -1.06 -2.99
CA VAL A 297 14.13 -0.76 -4.39
C VAL A 297 13.17 -1.87 -4.85
N ALA A 298 12.00 -1.49 -5.34
CA ALA A 298 11.01 -2.46 -5.80
C ALA A 298 11.66 -3.37 -6.85
N PRO A 299 11.44 -4.69 -6.81
CA PRO A 299 12.05 -5.59 -7.79
C PRO A 299 11.75 -5.13 -9.21
N GLU A 300 12.72 -5.09 -10.12
CA GLU A 300 12.49 -4.60 -11.49
C GLU A 300 11.41 -5.40 -12.21
N LYS A 301 11.28 -6.70 -11.91
CA LYS A 301 10.25 -7.60 -12.42
C LYS A 301 9.04 -7.65 -11.49
N SER A 302 8.52 -6.49 -11.13
CA SER A 302 7.30 -6.37 -10.33
C SER A 302 6.26 -5.50 -11.02
N ILE A 303 5.01 -5.92 -10.94
CA ILE A 303 3.90 -5.32 -11.69
C ILE A 303 2.65 -5.19 -10.82
N ALA A 304 1.99 -4.04 -10.92
CA ALA A 304 0.62 -3.84 -10.47
C ALA A 304 -0.27 -3.55 -11.68
N VAL A 305 -1.46 -4.15 -11.71
CA VAL A 305 -2.45 -3.90 -12.77
C VAL A 305 -3.55 -3.03 -12.19
N LEU A 306 -3.61 -1.76 -12.58
CA LEU A 306 -4.65 -0.84 -12.13
C LEU A 306 -6.01 -1.23 -12.71
N PRO A 307 -7.12 -0.76 -12.09
CA PRO A 307 -8.46 -0.98 -12.64
C PRO A 307 -8.55 -0.51 -14.09
N PHE A 308 -9.12 -1.33 -14.97
CA PHE A 308 -9.27 -0.94 -16.38
C PHE A 308 -10.45 0.00 -16.56
N GLU A 309 -10.26 1.04 -17.37
CA GLU A 309 -11.32 1.98 -17.73
C GLU A 309 -12.35 1.28 -18.62
N SER A 310 -13.64 1.34 -18.28
CA SER A 310 -14.70 0.87 -19.18
C SER A 310 -15.11 2.00 -20.13
N LEU A 311 -14.81 1.84 -21.42
CA LEU A 311 -15.18 2.78 -22.49
C LEU A 311 -16.47 2.36 -23.22
N SER A 312 -17.24 1.45 -22.62
CA SER A 312 -18.49 0.95 -23.19
C SER A 312 -19.62 1.95 -22.95
N GLU A 313 -20.47 2.22 -23.95
CA GLU A 313 -21.63 3.12 -23.79
C GLU A 313 -22.63 2.59 -22.75
N GLU A 314 -22.82 1.27 -22.73
CA GLU A 314 -23.66 0.59 -21.75
C GLU A 314 -22.91 0.41 -20.43
N LYS A 315 -23.29 1.17 -19.39
CA LYS A 315 -22.77 1.02 -18.01
C LYS A 315 -22.90 -0.42 -17.47
N ALA A 316 -23.88 -1.17 -17.97
CA ALA A 316 -24.08 -2.56 -17.62
C ALA A 316 -22.88 -3.46 -17.98
N ASN A 317 -22.00 -3.03 -18.89
CA ASN A 317 -20.80 -3.76 -19.31
C ASN A 317 -19.54 -3.41 -18.47
N ALA A 318 -19.65 -2.59 -17.42
CA ALA A 318 -18.49 -2.24 -16.59
C ALA A 318 -17.79 -3.45 -15.97
N TYR A 319 -18.55 -4.50 -15.57
CA TYR A 319 -18.00 -5.75 -15.05
C TYR A 319 -17.02 -6.44 -16.03
N PHE A 320 -17.16 -6.18 -17.33
CA PHE A 320 -16.35 -6.81 -18.34
C PHE A 320 -14.90 -6.31 -18.26
N ALA A 321 -14.69 -5.01 -18.00
CA ALA A 321 -13.36 -4.46 -17.77
C ALA A 321 -12.71 -5.06 -16.51
N ASP A 322 -13.49 -5.18 -15.43
CA ASP A 322 -13.06 -5.80 -14.18
C ASP A 322 -12.67 -7.28 -14.37
N GLY A 323 -13.48 -8.03 -15.12
CA GLY A 323 -13.25 -9.44 -15.39
C GLY A 323 -11.99 -9.69 -16.24
N ILE A 324 -11.77 -8.89 -17.29
CA ILE A 324 -10.55 -8.98 -18.11
C ILE A 324 -9.30 -8.62 -17.30
N GLN A 325 -9.37 -7.59 -16.46
CA GLN A 325 -8.28 -7.23 -15.55
C GLN A 325 -7.91 -8.40 -14.62
N GLU A 326 -8.90 -9.05 -14.02
CA GLU A 326 -8.70 -10.20 -13.11
C GLU A 326 -8.11 -11.42 -13.83
N GLU A 327 -8.52 -11.68 -15.07
CA GLU A 327 -7.96 -12.77 -15.88
C GLU A 327 -6.50 -12.50 -16.27
N ILE A 328 -6.15 -11.25 -16.60
CA ILE A 328 -4.75 -10.86 -16.85
C ILE A 328 -3.92 -11.08 -15.57
N LEU A 329 -4.39 -10.62 -14.41
CA LEU A 329 -3.73 -10.84 -13.12
C LEU A 329 -3.56 -12.33 -12.81
N THR A 330 -4.59 -13.14 -13.03
CA THR A 330 -4.55 -14.60 -12.82
C THR A 330 -3.49 -15.27 -13.68
N ARG A 331 -3.31 -14.81 -14.93
CA ARG A 331 -2.26 -15.32 -15.82
C ARG A 331 -0.87 -14.87 -15.41
N LEU A 332 -0.70 -13.59 -15.07
CA LEU A 332 0.58 -13.07 -14.58
C LEU A 332 1.03 -13.76 -13.29
N ALA A 333 0.11 -14.08 -12.38
CA ALA A 333 0.41 -14.75 -11.12
C ALA A 333 0.99 -16.17 -11.26
N LYS A 334 0.89 -16.78 -12.46
CA LYS A 334 1.51 -18.07 -12.79
C LYS A 334 3.00 -17.95 -13.11
N ILE A 335 3.53 -16.75 -13.34
CA ILE A 335 4.91 -16.53 -13.77
C ILE A 335 5.79 -16.31 -12.53
N ALA A 336 6.63 -17.28 -12.20
CA ALA A 336 7.45 -17.26 -10.99
C ALA A 336 8.49 -16.13 -10.95
N ASP A 337 8.95 -15.68 -12.12
CA ASP A 337 9.92 -14.59 -12.24
C ASP A 337 9.30 -13.19 -12.13
N LEU A 338 7.97 -13.11 -11.93
CA LEU A 338 7.24 -11.85 -11.70
C LEU A 338 6.71 -11.75 -10.27
N LYS A 339 6.94 -10.60 -9.63
CA LYS A 339 6.15 -10.18 -8.46
C LYS A 339 4.88 -9.49 -8.95
N VAL A 340 3.73 -10.11 -8.73
CA VAL A 340 2.43 -9.55 -9.14
C VAL A 340 1.68 -9.07 -7.90
N ILE A 341 1.15 -7.85 -7.96
CA ILE A 341 0.30 -7.30 -6.91
C ILE A 341 -1.15 -7.71 -7.14
N SER A 342 -1.78 -8.23 -6.09
CA SER A 342 -3.18 -8.66 -6.13
C SER A 342 -4.15 -7.52 -6.41
N ARG A 343 -5.28 -7.85 -7.07
CA ARG A 343 -6.31 -6.89 -7.49
C ARG A 343 -6.83 -6.03 -6.34
N THR A 344 -7.09 -6.65 -5.19
CA THR A 344 -7.56 -6.04 -3.94
C THR A 344 -6.70 -4.84 -3.50
N SER A 345 -5.38 -4.91 -3.67
CA SER A 345 -4.50 -3.78 -3.38
C SER A 345 -4.62 -2.62 -4.37
N THR A 346 -4.98 -2.91 -5.62
CA THR A 346 -5.07 -1.92 -6.71
C THR A 346 -6.46 -1.32 -6.92
N GLN A 347 -7.52 -1.99 -6.47
CA GLN A 347 -8.91 -1.66 -6.80
C GLN A 347 -9.36 -0.26 -6.37
N GLN A 348 -8.74 0.29 -5.31
CA GLN A 348 -9.05 1.63 -4.81
C GLN A 348 -8.52 2.77 -5.69
N TYR A 349 -7.59 2.48 -6.60
CA TYR A 349 -7.01 3.50 -7.47
C TYR A 349 -7.87 3.74 -8.70
N GLN A 350 -7.72 4.93 -9.27
CA GLN A 350 -8.30 5.24 -10.57
C GLN A 350 -7.58 4.45 -11.67
N SER A 351 -8.24 4.32 -12.82
CA SER A 351 -7.67 3.63 -13.99
C SER A 351 -6.47 4.34 -14.60
N LYS A 352 -6.42 5.68 -14.49
CA LYS A 352 -5.33 6.55 -14.97
C LYS A 352 -5.04 7.65 -13.94
N PRO A 353 -4.39 7.32 -12.82
CA PRO A 353 -4.12 8.26 -11.75
C PRO A 353 -2.89 9.13 -12.07
N GLY A 354 -2.92 10.41 -11.66
CA GLY A 354 -1.80 11.33 -11.90
C GLY A 354 -0.55 11.09 -11.02
N ASN A 355 -0.59 10.12 -10.09
CA ASN A 355 0.42 9.90 -9.06
C ASN A 355 1.01 8.47 -9.06
N LEU A 356 1.35 7.95 -10.24
CA LEU A 356 1.91 6.59 -10.42
C LEU A 356 3.12 6.30 -9.54
N ALA A 357 4.00 7.28 -9.30
CA ALA A 357 5.15 7.12 -8.41
C ALA A 357 4.78 6.78 -6.97
N GLU A 358 3.75 7.44 -6.43
CA GLU A 358 3.28 7.19 -5.07
C GLU A 358 2.55 5.83 -4.99
N ILE A 359 1.71 5.52 -5.99
CA ILE A 359 1.03 4.23 -6.08
C ILE A 359 2.03 3.09 -6.13
N ALA A 360 3.04 3.19 -7.00
CA ALA A 360 4.09 2.18 -7.13
C ALA A 360 4.88 1.98 -5.83
N LYS A 361 5.15 3.07 -5.10
CA LYS A 361 5.80 3.02 -3.79
C LYS A 361 4.91 2.33 -2.75
N GLN A 362 3.63 2.68 -2.70
CA GLN A 362 2.66 2.07 -1.77
C GLN A 362 2.46 0.57 -2.05
N LEU A 363 2.51 0.17 -3.32
CA LEU A 363 2.39 -1.22 -3.75
C LEU A 363 3.73 -1.97 -3.75
N GLY A 364 4.85 -1.27 -3.66
CA GLY A 364 6.19 -1.82 -3.75
C GLY A 364 6.47 -2.48 -5.10
N VAL A 365 6.14 -1.80 -6.20
CA VAL A 365 6.38 -2.25 -7.58
C VAL A 365 7.20 -1.28 -8.41
N ALA A 366 7.86 -1.78 -9.45
CA ALA A 366 8.63 -0.99 -10.41
C ALA A 366 7.82 -0.63 -11.67
N ASN A 367 6.82 -1.45 -12.01
CA ASN A 367 6.02 -1.28 -13.22
C ASN A 367 4.52 -1.26 -12.89
N ILE A 368 3.77 -0.48 -13.67
CA ILE A 368 2.31 -0.39 -13.60
C ILE A 368 1.74 -0.71 -14.98
N LEU A 369 0.69 -1.54 -15.01
CA LEU A 369 -0.15 -1.78 -16.17
C LEU A 369 -1.43 -0.96 -16.03
N GLU A 370 -1.67 -0.08 -16.99
CA GLU A 370 -2.96 0.59 -17.18
C GLU A 370 -3.66 0.01 -18.40
N GLY A 371 -4.98 0.17 -18.46
CA GLY A 371 -5.73 -0.30 -19.60
C GLY A 371 -7.15 0.22 -19.67
N SER A 372 -7.78 -0.04 -20.80
CA SER A 372 -9.18 0.27 -21.04
C SER A 372 -9.84 -0.84 -21.85
N VAL A 373 -11.10 -1.13 -21.57
CA VAL A 373 -11.89 -2.11 -22.31
C VAL A 373 -13.15 -1.47 -22.85
N GLN A 374 -13.40 -1.68 -24.13
CA GLN A 374 -14.63 -1.30 -24.80
C GLN A 374 -15.30 -2.55 -25.34
N LYS A 375 -16.55 -2.80 -24.91
CA LYS A 375 -17.39 -3.87 -25.43
C LYS A 375 -18.58 -3.24 -26.16
N ALA A 376 -18.69 -3.51 -27.45
CA ALA A 376 -19.77 -3.04 -28.31
C ALA A 376 -20.35 -4.23 -29.10
N ALA A 377 -21.54 -4.68 -28.71
CA ALA A 377 -22.16 -5.90 -29.24
C ALA A 377 -21.21 -7.10 -29.18
N ASP A 378 -20.75 -7.58 -30.34
CA ASP A 378 -19.85 -8.73 -30.51
C ASP A 378 -18.37 -8.32 -30.73
N GLN A 379 -18.04 -7.04 -30.57
CA GLN A 379 -16.66 -6.55 -30.67
C GLN A 379 -16.13 -6.10 -29.32
N VAL A 380 -14.88 -6.45 -29.05
CA VAL A 380 -14.14 -6.07 -27.86
C VAL A 380 -12.82 -5.45 -28.28
N ARG A 381 -12.54 -4.26 -27.75
CA ARG A 381 -11.25 -3.59 -27.84
C ARG A 381 -10.62 -3.49 -26.46
N VAL A 382 -9.41 -4.01 -26.33
CA VAL A 382 -8.61 -3.89 -25.10
C VAL A 382 -7.37 -3.07 -25.42
N ASN A 383 -7.19 -1.94 -24.75
CA ASN A 383 -5.94 -1.17 -24.80
C ASN A 383 -5.18 -1.40 -23.50
N VAL A 384 -3.88 -1.61 -23.61
CA VAL A 384 -3.00 -1.83 -22.45
C VAL A 384 -1.69 -1.08 -22.63
N GLN A 385 -1.16 -0.57 -21.53
CA GLN A 385 0.13 0.11 -21.49
C GLN A 385 0.89 -0.27 -20.23
N LEU A 386 2.13 -0.70 -20.42
CA LEU A 386 3.07 -1.06 -19.37
C LEU A 386 4.06 0.09 -19.18
N ILE A 387 4.08 0.64 -17.96
CA ILE A 387 4.84 1.84 -17.61
C ILE A 387 5.89 1.48 -16.55
N GLN A 388 7.15 1.84 -16.79
CA GLN A 388 8.21 1.81 -15.80
C GLN A 388 8.20 3.11 -15.00
N VAL A 389 7.93 3.00 -13.70
CA VAL A 389 7.58 4.15 -12.86
C VAL A 389 8.80 5.03 -12.53
N ALA A 390 9.98 4.43 -12.38
CA ALA A 390 11.19 5.17 -12.02
C ALA A 390 11.60 6.22 -13.05
N SER A 391 11.30 5.97 -14.33
CA SER A 391 11.66 6.82 -15.46
C SER A 391 10.45 7.40 -16.22
N ASP A 392 9.23 7.07 -15.77
CA ASP A 392 7.97 7.37 -16.49
C ASP A 392 7.98 6.91 -17.96
N SER A 393 8.62 5.75 -18.23
CA SER A 393 8.79 5.23 -19.59
C SER A 393 7.73 4.21 -19.93
N HIS A 394 7.08 4.35 -21.09
CA HIS A 394 6.21 3.32 -21.66
C HIS A 394 7.07 2.19 -22.25
N LEU A 395 7.16 1.07 -21.54
CA LEU A 395 7.93 -0.10 -21.98
C LEU A 395 7.25 -0.83 -23.14
N TRP A 396 5.93 -0.87 -23.11
CA TRP A 396 5.10 -1.54 -24.11
C TRP A 396 3.68 -0.98 -24.07
N ALA A 397 3.04 -0.88 -25.22
CA ALA A 397 1.62 -0.57 -25.34
C ALA A 397 1.07 -1.25 -26.60
N ASP A 398 -0.17 -1.73 -26.54
CA ASP A 398 -0.82 -2.39 -27.67
C ASP A 398 -2.35 -2.31 -27.58
N THR A 399 -3.00 -2.58 -28.71
CA THR A 399 -4.46 -2.60 -28.86
C THR A 399 -4.90 -3.93 -29.45
N PHE A 400 -5.79 -4.61 -28.74
CA PHE A 400 -6.35 -5.89 -29.13
C PHE A 400 -7.81 -5.72 -29.55
N ASP A 401 -8.04 -5.74 -30.86
CA ASP A 401 -9.38 -5.80 -31.44
C ASP A 401 -9.76 -7.25 -31.72
N ARG A 402 -10.82 -7.74 -31.07
CA ARG A 402 -11.32 -9.11 -31.22
C ARG A 402 -12.84 -9.14 -31.27
N LYS A 403 -13.36 -10.23 -31.84
CA LYS A 403 -14.76 -10.62 -31.59
C LYS A 403 -14.89 -11.20 -30.19
N LEU A 404 -16.08 -11.15 -29.60
CA LEU A 404 -16.32 -11.72 -28.28
C LEU A 404 -16.04 -13.24 -28.26
N THR A 405 -16.22 -13.92 -29.39
CA THR A 405 -15.86 -15.34 -29.55
C THR A 405 -14.36 -15.63 -29.55
N ASP A 406 -13.53 -14.61 -29.80
CA ASP A 406 -12.08 -14.73 -29.93
C ASP A 406 -11.32 -14.10 -28.74
N ILE A 407 -12.04 -13.54 -27.77
CA ILE A 407 -11.44 -12.78 -26.65
C ILE A 407 -10.61 -13.67 -25.72
N PHE A 408 -10.94 -14.96 -25.58
CA PHE A 408 -10.38 -15.88 -24.58
C PHE A 408 -8.87 -16.15 -24.69
N GLY A 409 -8.23 -15.69 -25.76
CA GLY A 409 -6.78 -15.77 -25.97
C GLY A 409 -6.04 -14.46 -25.64
N VAL A 410 -6.74 -13.32 -25.62
CA VAL A 410 -6.12 -11.99 -25.50
C VAL A 410 -5.41 -11.83 -24.18
N GLU A 411 -5.95 -12.34 -23.08
CA GLU A 411 -5.29 -12.21 -21.78
C GLU A 411 -3.99 -13.03 -21.73
N SER A 412 -3.91 -14.12 -22.51
CA SER A 412 -2.69 -14.93 -22.68
C SER A 412 -1.63 -14.18 -23.48
N GLU A 413 -2.06 -13.54 -24.58
CA GLU A 413 -1.20 -12.71 -25.42
C GLU A 413 -0.63 -11.53 -24.62
N ILE A 414 -1.49 -10.83 -23.87
CA ILE A 414 -1.09 -9.72 -22.99
C ILE A 414 -0.11 -10.20 -21.91
N ALA A 415 -0.42 -11.28 -21.19
CA ALA A 415 0.47 -11.78 -20.14
C ALA A 415 1.85 -12.18 -20.68
N LYS A 416 1.91 -12.78 -21.88
CA LYS A 416 3.16 -13.12 -22.55
C LYS A 416 3.93 -11.87 -23.01
N ALA A 417 3.25 -10.89 -23.61
CA ALA A 417 3.87 -9.64 -24.03
C ALA A 417 4.46 -8.87 -22.85
N ILE A 418 3.76 -8.83 -21.71
CA ILE A 418 4.27 -8.25 -20.46
C ILE A 418 5.50 -9.00 -19.97
N ALA A 419 5.45 -10.34 -19.96
CA ALA A 419 6.60 -11.15 -19.57
C ALA A 419 7.82 -10.89 -20.45
N ASP A 420 7.63 -10.78 -21.77
CA ASP A 420 8.69 -10.48 -22.73
C ASP A 420 9.24 -9.05 -22.53
N ALA A 421 8.37 -8.05 -22.36
CA ALA A 421 8.76 -6.65 -22.12
C ALA A 421 9.54 -6.47 -20.80
N LEU A 422 9.19 -7.22 -19.76
CA LEU A 422 9.89 -7.25 -18.47
C LEU A 422 11.07 -8.24 -18.45
N GLN A 423 11.35 -8.91 -19.57
CA GLN A 423 12.38 -9.94 -19.69
C GLN A 423 12.27 -11.05 -18.62
N ALA A 424 11.04 -11.40 -18.24
CA ALA A 424 10.72 -12.45 -17.30
C ALA A 424 10.94 -13.83 -17.93
N LYS A 425 11.60 -14.73 -17.21
CA LYS A 425 11.86 -16.09 -17.69
C LYS A 425 10.61 -16.94 -17.56
N LEU A 426 10.11 -17.43 -18.69
CA LEU A 426 9.02 -18.40 -18.76
C LEU A 426 9.58 -19.81 -18.95
N THR A 427 9.27 -20.70 -18.02
CA THR A 427 9.49 -22.15 -18.16
C THR A 427 8.51 -22.75 -19.18
N GLY A 428 8.85 -23.91 -19.74
CA GLY A 428 7.93 -24.63 -20.64
C GLY A 428 6.64 -25.12 -19.95
N GLY A 429 6.62 -25.18 -18.62
CA GLY A 429 5.41 -25.42 -17.83
C GLY A 429 4.49 -24.20 -17.84
N GLU A 430 5.03 -23.03 -17.49
CA GLU A 430 4.30 -21.75 -17.46
C GLU A 430 3.76 -21.37 -18.85
N GLN A 431 4.55 -21.56 -19.92
CA GLN A 431 4.08 -21.30 -21.28
C GLN A 431 2.85 -22.15 -21.65
N ARG A 432 2.83 -23.43 -21.28
CA ARG A 432 1.69 -24.31 -21.52
C ARG A 432 0.49 -23.93 -20.67
N ALA A 433 0.71 -23.52 -19.41
CA ALA A 433 -0.35 -23.08 -18.52
C ALA A 433 -1.00 -21.77 -18.98
N LEU A 434 -0.22 -20.85 -19.57
CA LEU A 434 -0.72 -19.61 -20.16
C LEU A 434 -1.52 -19.84 -21.45
N ALA A 435 -1.18 -20.87 -22.25
CA ALA A 435 -1.84 -21.13 -23.53
C ALA A 435 -3.23 -21.78 -23.42
N VAL A 436 -3.66 -22.18 -22.21
CA VAL A 436 -4.96 -22.82 -22.02
C VAL A 436 -6.09 -21.78 -22.21
N LYS A 437 -6.99 -22.07 -23.15
CA LYS A 437 -8.23 -21.32 -23.33
C LYS A 437 -9.25 -21.75 -22.27
N PRO A 438 -9.89 -20.81 -21.55
CA PRO A 438 -10.87 -21.14 -20.51
C PRO A 438 -12.12 -21.85 -21.03
N THR A 439 -12.70 -21.36 -22.13
CA THR A 439 -13.90 -21.91 -22.79
C THR A 439 -13.92 -21.50 -24.27
N ASN A 440 -14.81 -22.11 -25.07
CA ASN A 440 -15.16 -21.66 -26.42
C ASN A 440 -16.60 -21.10 -26.50
N ASN A 441 -17.30 -20.96 -25.36
CA ASN A 441 -18.66 -20.43 -25.28
C ASN A 441 -18.64 -19.02 -24.68
N SER A 442 -18.95 -18.01 -25.50
CA SER A 442 -18.95 -16.60 -25.10
C SER A 442 -20.00 -16.26 -24.05
N GLU A 443 -21.18 -16.89 -24.08
CA GLU A 443 -22.20 -16.68 -23.04
C GLU A 443 -21.77 -17.27 -21.70
N ALA A 444 -21.10 -18.44 -21.72
CA ALA A 444 -20.56 -19.05 -20.52
C ALA A 444 -19.45 -18.18 -19.92
N TYR A 445 -18.59 -17.62 -20.79
CA TYR A 445 -17.53 -16.70 -20.36
C TYR A 445 -18.08 -15.38 -19.81
N ASP A 446 -19.12 -14.82 -20.42
CA ASP A 446 -19.77 -13.61 -19.91
C ASP A 446 -20.31 -13.82 -18.48
N ALA A 447 -21.04 -14.92 -18.28
CA ALA A 447 -21.52 -15.30 -16.95
C ALA A 447 -20.37 -15.49 -15.96
N TYR A 448 -19.28 -16.13 -16.40
CA TYR A 448 -18.07 -16.30 -15.60
C TYR A 448 -17.45 -14.96 -15.16
N LEU A 449 -17.28 -14.00 -16.08
CA LEU A 449 -16.73 -12.68 -15.78
C LEU A 449 -17.62 -11.87 -14.81
N ARG A 450 -18.95 -12.04 -14.89
CA ARG A 450 -19.88 -11.42 -13.91
C ARG A 450 -19.68 -11.97 -12.50
N GLY A 451 -19.43 -13.28 -12.38
CA GLY A 451 -19.07 -13.91 -11.12
C GLY A 451 -17.75 -13.37 -10.56
N LEU A 452 -16.71 -13.27 -11.40
CA LEU A 452 -15.41 -12.70 -11.01
C LEU A 452 -15.53 -11.27 -10.53
N ALA A 453 -16.26 -10.42 -11.26
CA ALA A 453 -16.43 -9.01 -10.90
C ALA A 453 -17.13 -8.82 -9.54
N LEU A 454 -17.99 -9.76 -9.12
CA LEU A 454 -18.61 -9.76 -7.80
C LEU A 454 -17.65 -10.24 -6.70
N GLU A 455 -16.91 -11.34 -6.93
CA GLU A 455 -15.87 -11.82 -5.99
C GLU A 455 -14.83 -10.75 -5.70
N ALA A 456 -14.52 -9.94 -6.71
CA ALA A 456 -13.42 -9.02 -6.64
C ALA A 456 -13.81 -7.66 -6.02
N ARG A 457 -15.00 -7.50 -5.42
CA ARG A 457 -15.40 -6.27 -4.70
C ARG A 457 -14.86 -6.29 -3.26
N THR A 458 -14.30 -5.15 -2.83
CA THR A 458 -13.70 -4.92 -1.50
C THR A 458 -14.63 -5.18 -0.32
N THR A 459 -15.94 -4.99 -0.48
CA THR A 459 -16.95 -5.31 0.54
C THR A 459 -17.89 -6.37 0.00
N THR A 460 -17.54 -7.64 0.17
CA THR A 460 -18.42 -8.73 -0.24
C THR A 460 -19.61 -8.81 0.72
N SER A 461 -20.74 -8.25 0.30
CA SER A 461 -22.02 -8.50 0.96
C SER A 461 -22.39 -10.00 0.82
N PRO A 462 -23.09 -10.59 1.81
CA PRO A 462 -23.72 -11.91 1.66
C PRO A 462 -24.50 -12.06 0.34
N ASP A 463 -25.16 -10.99 -0.11
CA ASP A 463 -25.91 -10.95 -1.37
C ASP A 463 -25.00 -11.03 -2.60
N ASP A 464 -23.83 -10.39 -2.58
CA ASP A 464 -22.85 -10.45 -3.69
C ASP A 464 -22.22 -11.85 -3.80
N SER A 465 -22.02 -12.54 -2.67
CA SER A 465 -21.54 -13.94 -2.68
C SER A 465 -22.52 -14.90 -3.36
N GLU A 466 -23.83 -14.80 -3.04
CA GLU A 466 -24.84 -15.66 -3.67
C GLU A 466 -25.06 -15.32 -5.14
N LYS A 467 -25.00 -14.04 -5.52
CA LYS A 467 -25.03 -13.64 -6.93
C LYS A 467 -23.85 -14.21 -7.71
N ALA A 468 -22.65 -14.21 -7.13
CA ALA A 468 -21.48 -14.82 -7.76
C ALA A 468 -21.68 -16.32 -8.00
N VAL A 469 -22.21 -17.05 -7.00
CA VAL A 469 -22.60 -18.46 -7.15
C VAL A 469 -23.57 -18.63 -8.32
N GLY A 470 -24.65 -17.85 -8.39
CA GLY A 470 -25.64 -17.94 -9.48
C GLY A 470 -25.05 -17.69 -10.88
N PHE A 471 -24.09 -16.76 -11.00
CA PHE A 471 -23.39 -16.52 -12.27
C PHE A 471 -22.48 -17.69 -12.67
N TYR A 472 -21.76 -18.29 -11.73
CA TYR A 472 -20.96 -19.48 -12.03
C TYR A 472 -21.82 -20.71 -12.34
N GLU A 473 -22.97 -20.87 -11.68
CA GLU A 473 -23.95 -21.90 -12.04
C GLU A 473 -24.44 -21.72 -13.47
N ARG A 474 -24.73 -20.48 -13.89
CA ARG A 474 -25.11 -20.19 -15.26
C ARG A 474 -23.98 -20.51 -16.24
N ALA A 475 -22.74 -20.16 -15.92
CA ALA A 475 -21.57 -20.45 -16.76
C ALA A 475 -21.41 -21.95 -17.01
N VAL A 476 -21.50 -22.79 -15.96
CA VAL A 476 -21.34 -24.25 -16.12
C VAL A 476 -22.55 -24.94 -16.74
N GLN A 477 -23.75 -24.34 -16.67
CA GLN A 477 -24.91 -24.81 -17.43
C GLN A 477 -24.76 -24.55 -18.93
N LEU A 478 -24.15 -23.42 -19.30
CA LEU A 478 -23.89 -23.04 -20.69
C LEU A 478 -22.72 -23.81 -21.30
N ASP A 479 -21.68 -24.07 -20.52
CA ASP A 479 -20.55 -24.91 -20.91
C ASP A 479 -20.15 -25.87 -19.78
N PRO A 480 -20.69 -27.11 -19.78
CA PRO A 480 -20.33 -28.12 -18.79
C PRO A 480 -18.85 -28.54 -18.81
N ALA A 481 -18.11 -28.25 -19.89
CA ALA A 481 -16.67 -28.54 -19.99
C ALA A 481 -15.79 -27.39 -19.45
N PHE A 482 -16.39 -26.28 -18.98
CA PHE A 482 -15.69 -25.11 -18.48
C PHE A 482 -15.10 -25.35 -17.07
N ALA A 483 -13.97 -26.04 -17.01
CA ALA A 483 -13.33 -26.48 -15.75
C ALA A 483 -13.07 -25.34 -14.75
N LEU A 484 -12.66 -24.17 -15.24
CA LEU A 484 -12.39 -22.99 -14.42
C LEU A 484 -13.66 -22.45 -13.73
N ALA A 485 -14.80 -22.44 -14.43
CA ALA A 485 -16.07 -22.04 -13.85
C ALA A 485 -16.54 -23.04 -12.79
N TRP A 486 -16.33 -24.35 -12.99
CA TRP A 486 -16.59 -25.36 -11.96
C TRP A 486 -15.71 -25.17 -10.71
N ALA A 487 -14.42 -24.85 -10.88
CA ALA A 487 -13.52 -24.58 -9.78
C ALA A 487 -13.95 -23.34 -8.98
N ARG A 488 -14.31 -22.24 -9.66
CA ARG A 488 -14.83 -21.03 -8.99
C ARG A 488 -16.18 -21.27 -8.32
N LEU A 489 -17.10 -22.01 -8.95
CA LEU A 489 -18.37 -22.40 -8.35
C LEU A 489 -18.18 -23.17 -7.03
N SER A 490 -17.23 -24.11 -7.01
CA SER A 490 -16.88 -24.83 -5.78
C SER A 490 -16.35 -23.88 -4.72
N ARG A 491 -15.40 -23.00 -5.08
CA ARG A 491 -14.81 -22.06 -4.13
C ARG A 491 -15.83 -21.06 -3.56
N ALA A 492 -16.70 -20.51 -4.40
CA ALA A 492 -17.76 -19.59 -4.00
C ALA A 492 -18.76 -20.27 -3.05
N ASN A 493 -19.18 -21.51 -3.35
CA ASN A 493 -20.04 -22.28 -2.43
C ASN A 493 -19.34 -22.60 -1.10
N ALA A 494 -18.04 -22.94 -1.14
CA ALA A 494 -17.26 -23.20 0.07
C ALA A 494 -17.14 -21.94 0.95
N HIS A 495 -17.01 -20.76 0.34
CA HIS A 495 -16.98 -19.46 1.03
C HIS A 495 -18.30 -19.18 1.74
N VAL A 496 -19.44 -19.30 1.02
CA VAL A 496 -20.79 -19.15 1.58
C VAL A 496 -21.03 -20.13 2.73
N TYR A 497 -20.63 -21.39 2.54
CA TYR A 497 -20.73 -22.43 3.57
C TYR A 497 -19.92 -22.10 4.83
N PHE A 498 -18.69 -21.62 4.64
CA PHE A 498 -17.77 -21.26 5.72
C PHE A 498 -18.25 -20.06 6.53
N GLY A 499 -18.70 -19.02 5.83
CA GLY A 499 -19.16 -17.77 6.43
C GLY A 499 -20.47 -17.91 7.21
N GLY A 500 -21.15 -19.05 7.13
CA GLY A 500 -22.37 -19.33 7.87
C GLY A 500 -23.66 -18.80 7.23
N LEU A 501 -23.59 -18.26 6.01
CA LEU A 501 -24.76 -17.78 5.27
C LEU A 501 -25.67 -18.94 4.86
N ASP A 502 -25.07 -20.04 4.38
CA ASP A 502 -25.77 -21.30 4.12
C ASP A 502 -24.83 -22.48 4.41
N SER A 503 -24.92 -23.01 5.64
CA SER A 503 -24.16 -24.19 6.07
C SER A 503 -24.94 -25.51 5.92
N THR A 504 -25.91 -25.58 5.00
CA THR A 504 -26.70 -26.80 4.77
C THR A 504 -25.88 -27.93 4.14
N THR A 505 -26.34 -29.17 4.34
CA THR A 505 -25.79 -30.35 3.65
C THR A 505 -25.92 -30.21 2.13
N ALA A 506 -27.02 -29.63 1.65
CA ALA A 506 -27.25 -29.40 0.23
C ALA A 506 -26.14 -28.53 -0.40
N ARG A 507 -25.75 -27.43 0.25
CA ARG A 507 -24.66 -26.57 -0.24
C ARG A 507 -23.30 -27.27 -0.17
N ARG A 508 -23.02 -28.00 0.92
CA ARG A 508 -21.82 -28.83 1.00
C ARG A 508 -21.74 -29.82 -0.17
N ASP A 509 -22.83 -30.53 -0.45
CA ASP A 509 -22.87 -31.53 -1.53
C ASP A 509 -22.76 -30.87 -2.90
N ALA A 510 -23.33 -29.68 -3.09
CA ALA A 510 -23.16 -28.88 -4.31
C ALA A 510 -21.69 -28.46 -4.50
N THR A 511 -21.03 -28.03 -3.42
CA THR A 511 -19.60 -27.68 -3.39
C THR A 511 -18.73 -28.85 -3.83
N GLU A 512 -18.99 -30.04 -3.28
CA GLU A 512 -18.26 -31.27 -3.59
C GLU A 512 -18.51 -31.74 -5.02
N ARG A 513 -19.75 -31.66 -5.51
CA ARG A 513 -20.07 -31.97 -6.92
C ARG A 513 -19.32 -31.06 -7.88
N ALA A 514 -19.31 -29.75 -7.62
CA ALA A 514 -18.60 -28.78 -8.45
C ALA A 514 -17.08 -29.07 -8.46
N LEU A 515 -16.49 -29.35 -7.30
CA LEU A 515 -15.08 -29.73 -7.20
C LEU A 515 -14.75 -31.00 -7.97
N ASN A 516 -15.56 -32.06 -7.79
CA ASN A 516 -15.36 -33.34 -8.45
C ASN A 516 -15.43 -33.20 -9.98
N THR A 517 -16.30 -32.31 -10.49
CA THR A 517 -16.37 -32.03 -11.93
C THR A 517 -15.14 -31.26 -12.41
N ALA A 518 -14.70 -30.22 -11.69
CA ALA A 518 -13.46 -29.51 -12.01
C ALA A 518 -12.24 -30.45 -12.04
N GLN A 519 -12.15 -31.38 -11.08
CA GLN A 519 -11.10 -32.40 -11.04
C GLN A 519 -11.16 -33.40 -12.18
N LYS A 520 -12.35 -33.79 -12.65
CA LYS A 520 -12.50 -34.65 -13.83
C LYS A 520 -12.03 -33.96 -15.10
N LEU A 521 -12.29 -32.66 -15.23
CA LEU A 521 -11.95 -31.88 -16.43
C LEU A 521 -10.47 -31.46 -16.44
N GLN A 522 -9.95 -30.95 -15.32
CA GLN A 522 -8.59 -30.43 -15.19
C GLN A 522 -8.03 -30.72 -13.78
N PRO A 523 -7.57 -31.96 -13.49
CA PRO A 523 -7.18 -32.38 -12.13
C PRO A 523 -5.94 -31.67 -11.57
N ASN A 524 -5.06 -31.18 -12.44
CA ASN A 524 -3.80 -30.56 -12.08
C ASN A 524 -3.73 -29.07 -12.43
N SER A 525 -4.86 -28.45 -12.81
CA SER A 525 -4.85 -26.99 -12.98
C SER A 525 -4.71 -26.30 -11.62
N PRO A 526 -4.00 -25.17 -11.56
CA PRO A 526 -3.83 -24.44 -10.30
C PRO A 526 -5.16 -24.04 -9.66
N GLU A 527 -6.15 -23.70 -10.47
CA GLU A 527 -7.48 -23.25 -10.03
C GLU A 527 -8.31 -24.40 -9.44
N THR A 528 -8.24 -25.60 -10.02
CA THR A 528 -8.86 -26.81 -9.45
C THR A 528 -8.20 -27.19 -8.13
N LEU A 529 -6.87 -27.13 -8.05
CA LEU A 529 -6.14 -27.42 -6.80
C LEU A 529 -6.44 -26.37 -5.72
N LEU A 530 -6.62 -25.11 -6.10
CA LEU A 530 -7.02 -24.05 -5.17
C LEU A 530 -8.45 -24.28 -4.64
N ALA A 531 -9.40 -24.64 -5.51
CA ALA A 531 -10.75 -25.04 -5.09
C ALA A 531 -10.73 -26.26 -4.17
N GLN A 532 -9.87 -27.25 -4.44
CA GLN A 532 -9.67 -28.41 -3.58
C GLN A 532 -9.14 -28.02 -2.20
N ALA A 533 -8.11 -27.16 -2.14
CA ALA A 533 -7.53 -26.70 -0.89
C ALA A 533 -8.56 -25.95 -0.03
N TYR A 534 -9.37 -25.09 -0.66
CA TYR A 534 -10.46 -24.41 0.02
C TYR A 534 -11.58 -25.34 0.46
N TYR A 535 -11.99 -26.33 -0.34
CA TYR A 535 -12.94 -27.33 0.13
C TYR A 535 -12.43 -28.09 1.36
N GLN A 536 -11.15 -28.49 1.37
CA GLN A 536 -10.52 -29.16 2.50
C GLN A 536 -10.50 -28.26 3.75
N TYR A 537 -10.18 -26.97 3.58
CA TYR A 537 -10.12 -26.00 4.67
C TYR A 537 -11.50 -25.57 5.19
N TRP A 538 -12.34 -25.07 4.29
CA TRP A 538 -13.60 -24.39 4.56
C TRP A 538 -14.81 -25.31 4.68
N VAL A 539 -14.77 -26.51 4.12
CA VAL A 539 -15.89 -27.47 4.25
C VAL A 539 -15.50 -28.64 5.14
N ARG A 540 -14.39 -29.31 4.84
CA ARG A 540 -13.97 -30.50 5.60
C ARG A 540 -13.25 -30.20 6.92
N ARG A 541 -12.71 -28.98 7.08
CA ARG A 541 -11.85 -28.59 8.22
C ARG A 541 -10.61 -29.49 8.37
N ASP A 542 -10.17 -30.11 7.29
CA ASP A 542 -8.99 -30.96 7.25
C ASP A 542 -7.75 -30.10 6.99
N TYR A 543 -7.20 -29.53 8.06
CA TYR A 543 -6.14 -28.52 7.98
C TYR A 543 -4.81 -29.06 7.43
N GLU A 544 -4.44 -30.30 7.76
CA GLU A 544 -3.18 -30.88 7.28
C GLU A 544 -3.28 -31.21 5.78
N LEU A 545 -4.41 -31.76 5.34
CA LEU A 545 -4.65 -32.00 3.92
C LEU A 545 -4.74 -30.69 3.13
N ALA A 546 -5.42 -29.68 3.68
CA ALA A 546 -5.49 -28.35 3.07
C ALA A 546 -4.10 -27.72 2.94
N LYS A 547 -3.25 -27.78 3.97
CA LYS A 547 -1.87 -27.29 3.92
C LYS A 547 -1.04 -27.95 2.83
N ALA A 548 -1.13 -29.28 2.71
CA ALA A 548 -0.43 -30.02 1.66
C ALA A 548 -0.89 -29.55 0.26
N THR A 549 -2.19 -29.39 0.06
CA THR A 549 -2.74 -28.92 -1.22
C THR A 549 -2.35 -27.48 -1.51
N PHE A 550 -2.49 -26.55 -0.56
CA PHE A 550 -2.03 -25.16 -0.71
C PHE A 550 -0.53 -25.07 -0.99
N GLY A 551 0.29 -25.96 -0.40
CA GLY A 551 1.72 -26.07 -0.71
C GLY A 551 1.98 -26.34 -2.19
N ARG A 552 1.22 -27.26 -2.80
CA ARG A 552 1.28 -27.52 -4.25
C ARG A 552 0.78 -26.33 -5.08
N VAL A 553 -0.29 -25.66 -4.65
CA VAL A 553 -0.80 -24.48 -5.35
C VAL A 553 0.22 -23.35 -5.35
N ARG A 554 0.96 -23.16 -4.25
CA ARG A 554 2.00 -22.13 -4.14
C ARG A 554 3.11 -22.28 -5.19
N GLU A 555 3.43 -23.51 -5.58
CA GLU A 555 4.42 -23.79 -6.64
C GLU A 555 3.90 -23.39 -8.03
N LEU A 556 2.58 -23.40 -8.22
CA LEU A 556 1.91 -23.13 -9.49
C LEU A 556 1.38 -21.69 -9.62
N LEU A 557 1.11 -21.03 -8.49
CA LEU A 557 0.63 -19.64 -8.38
C LEU A 557 1.52 -18.85 -7.41
N PRO A 558 2.81 -18.68 -7.72
CA PRO A 558 3.76 -17.98 -6.84
C PRO A 558 3.37 -16.50 -6.60
N GLY A 559 2.61 -15.88 -7.51
CA GLY A 559 2.13 -14.50 -7.39
C GLY A 559 0.78 -14.35 -6.66
N SER A 560 0.16 -15.42 -6.17
CA SER A 560 -1.15 -15.34 -5.50
C SER A 560 -1.01 -15.06 -4.00
N SER A 561 -1.57 -13.94 -3.53
CA SER A 561 -1.64 -13.62 -2.08
C SER A 561 -2.58 -14.54 -1.30
N ASP A 562 -3.54 -15.17 -2.00
CA ASP A 562 -4.57 -16.02 -1.46
C ASP A 562 -3.98 -17.24 -0.71
N VAL A 563 -2.94 -17.83 -1.30
CA VAL A 563 -2.29 -19.05 -0.78
C VAL A 563 -1.56 -18.82 0.55
N PRO A 564 -0.61 -17.87 0.69
CA PRO A 564 0.00 -17.58 1.97
C PRO A 564 -1.03 -17.06 2.99
N GLY A 565 -2.05 -16.30 2.59
CA GLY A 565 -3.13 -15.86 3.49
C GLY A 565 -3.89 -17.04 4.12
N ALA A 566 -4.32 -18.00 3.30
CA ALA A 566 -4.95 -19.22 3.79
C ALA A 566 -4.03 -20.03 4.71
N LEU A 567 -2.75 -20.19 4.34
CA LEU A 567 -1.77 -20.90 5.17
C LEU A 567 -1.54 -20.19 6.52
N ALA A 568 -1.51 -18.85 6.53
CA ALA A 568 -1.40 -18.05 7.75
C ALA A 568 -2.59 -18.31 8.69
N LEU A 569 -3.80 -18.33 8.14
CA LEU A 569 -5.02 -18.61 8.90
C LEU A 569 -5.08 -20.04 9.43
N ILE A 570 -4.67 -21.04 8.64
CA ILE A 570 -4.61 -22.43 9.11
C ILE A 570 -3.54 -22.57 10.21
N ALA A 571 -2.34 -22.00 10.01
CA ALA A 571 -1.29 -22.01 11.03
C ALA A 571 -1.74 -21.37 12.34
N ARG A 572 -2.44 -20.22 12.26
CA ARG A 572 -3.07 -19.56 13.42
C ARG A 572 -4.02 -20.50 14.17
N ARG A 573 -4.92 -21.20 13.46
CA ARG A 573 -5.89 -22.14 14.08
C ARG A 573 -5.24 -23.31 14.79
N GLN A 574 -4.08 -23.73 14.31
CA GLN A 574 -3.34 -24.85 14.88
C GLN A 574 -2.36 -24.40 15.97
N GLY A 575 -2.38 -23.12 16.36
CA GLY A 575 -1.44 -22.55 17.34
C GLY A 575 0.00 -22.47 16.83
N ARG A 576 0.23 -22.58 15.52
CA ARG A 576 1.54 -22.47 14.88
C ARG A 576 1.82 -21.01 14.54
N TRP A 577 2.08 -20.24 15.58
CA TRP A 577 2.13 -18.77 15.53
C TRP A 577 3.26 -18.22 14.66
N ASP A 578 4.47 -18.77 14.78
CA ASP A 578 5.63 -18.31 13.99
C ASP A 578 5.41 -18.55 12.49
N GLU A 579 4.85 -19.71 12.13
CA GLU A 579 4.43 -19.99 10.74
C GLU A 579 3.38 -18.99 10.28
N SER A 580 2.37 -18.70 11.11
CA SER A 580 1.30 -17.75 10.78
C SER A 580 1.84 -16.36 10.48
N VAL A 581 2.75 -15.85 11.33
CA VAL A 581 3.42 -14.56 11.13
C VAL A 581 4.22 -14.55 9.84
N ALA A 582 5.02 -15.59 9.58
CA ALA A 582 5.84 -15.68 8.37
C ALA A 582 4.98 -15.74 7.09
N TYR A 583 3.81 -16.37 7.15
CA TYR A 583 2.86 -16.39 6.05
C TYR A 583 2.17 -15.03 5.86
N TRP A 584 1.78 -14.33 6.93
CA TRP A 584 1.24 -12.98 6.83
C TRP A 584 2.21 -11.99 6.20
N GLU A 585 3.50 -12.07 6.57
CA GLU A 585 4.54 -11.26 5.93
C GLU A 585 4.62 -11.51 4.41
N GLN A 586 4.48 -12.76 3.97
CA GLN A 586 4.43 -13.10 2.54
C GLN A 586 3.16 -12.55 1.87
N THR A 587 2.00 -12.71 2.50
CA THR A 587 0.71 -12.20 1.99
C THR A 587 0.77 -10.69 1.78
N LEU A 588 1.28 -9.94 2.76
CA LEU A 588 1.34 -8.47 2.72
C LEU A 588 2.39 -7.93 1.75
N VAL A 589 3.31 -8.77 1.23
CA VAL A 589 4.21 -8.39 0.13
C VAL A 589 3.49 -8.43 -1.23
N LEU A 590 2.54 -9.36 -1.40
CA LEU A 590 1.77 -9.56 -2.63
C LEU A 590 0.47 -8.72 -2.65
N ASP A 591 -0.08 -8.43 -1.46
CA ASP A 591 -1.34 -7.71 -1.31
C ASP A 591 -1.25 -6.66 -0.18
N PRO A 592 -0.37 -5.65 -0.33
CA PRO A 592 -0.02 -4.70 0.74
C PRO A 592 -1.14 -3.76 1.18
N ARG A 593 -2.23 -3.65 0.41
CA ARG A 593 -3.34 -2.73 0.67
C ARG A 593 -4.70 -3.43 0.74
N ASN A 594 -4.72 -4.75 0.92
CA ASN A 594 -5.96 -5.45 1.26
C ASN A 594 -6.26 -5.27 2.75
N THR A 595 -7.32 -4.52 3.03
CA THR A 595 -7.75 -4.17 4.40
C THR A 595 -8.11 -5.40 5.22
N GLU A 596 -8.70 -6.43 4.62
CA GLU A 596 -9.00 -7.70 5.29
C GLU A 596 -7.71 -8.42 5.71
N TRP A 597 -6.73 -8.56 4.80
CA TRP A 597 -5.46 -9.19 5.14
C TRP A 597 -4.65 -8.39 6.16
N LEU A 598 -4.67 -7.06 6.06
CA LEU A 598 -4.04 -6.18 7.04
C LEU A 598 -4.67 -6.35 8.43
N ALA A 599 -6.00 -6.31 8.52
CA ALA A 599 -6.72 -6.50 9.78
C ALA A 599 -6.46 -7.89 10.39
N LEU A 600 -6.50 -8.96 9.58
CA LEU A 600 -6.24 -10.32 10.05
C LEU A 600 -4.79 -10.54 10.51
N ALA A 601 -3.82 -9.90 9.84
CA ALA A 601 -2.43 -9.90 10.27
C ALA A 601 -2.24 -9.11 11.57
N ALA A 602 -2.81 -7.90 11.65
CA ALA A 602 -2.78 -7.06 12.85
C ALA A 602 -3.41 -7.76 14.06
N ASP A 603 -4.56 -8.42 13.89
CA ASP A 603 -5.19 -9.27 14.89
C ASP A 603 -4.24 -10.38 15.37
N THR A 604 -3.52 -11.00 14.45
CA THR A 604 -2.56 -12.06 14.77
C THR A 604 -1.40 -11.52 15.61
N TYR A 605 -0.87 -10.34 15.25
CA TYR A 605 0.15 -9.65 16.04
C TYR A 605 -0.37 -9.25 17.43
N ALA A 606 -1.62 -8.77 17.51
CA ALA A 606 -2.26 -8.41 18.77
C ALA A 606 -2.46 -9.63 19.69
N MET A 607 -2.87 -10.78 19.15
CA MET A 607 -2.98 -12.05 19.88
C MET A 607 -1.63 -12.51 20.46
N LEU A 608 -0.53 -12.21 19.77
CA LEU A 608 0.84 -12.48 20.21
C LEU A 608 1.42 -11.36 21.11
N ARG A 609 0.62 -10.34 21.44
CA ARG A 609 1.03 -9.14 22.18
C ARG A 609 2.19 -8.37 21.52
N GLN A 610 2.32 -8.51 20.21
CA GLN A 610 3.21 -7.68 19.38
C GLN A 610 2.50 -6.35 19.07
N PHE A 611 2.07 -5.63 20.12
CA PHE A 611 1.20 -4.46 20.02
C PHE A 611 1.74 -3.35 19.11
N PRO A 612 3.05 -3.00 19.13
CA PRO A 612 3.57 -1.99 18.20
C PRO A 612 3.43 -2.40 16.73
N ALA A 613 3.59 -3.70 16.41
CA ALA A 613 3.41 -4.19 15.04
C ALA A 613 1.93 -4.25 14.66
N ALA A 614 1.05 -4.61 15.60
CA ALA A 614 -0.39 -4.62 15.41
C ALA A 614 -0.93 -3.21 15.14
N LEU A 615 -0.63 -2.23 16.00
CA LEU A 615 -1.02 -0.82 15.84
C LEU A 615 -0.52 -0.26 14.50
N LYS A 616 0.77 -0.44 14.19
CA LYS A 616 1.32 -0.03 12.88
C LYS A 616 0.61 -0.66 11.69
N THR A 617 0.07 -1.86 11.85
CA THR A 617 -0.68 -2.55 10.77
C THR A 617 -2.13 -2.06 10.71
N TYR A 618 -2.76 -1.74 11.84
CA TYR A 618 -4.05 -1.05 11.88
C TYR A 618 -3.99 0.36 11.30
N ASP A 619 -2.92 1.12 11.56
CA ASP A 619 -2.67 2.42 10.91
C ASP A 619 -2.76 2.31 9.38
N ARG A 620 -2.19 1.24 8.80
CA ARG A 620 -2.27 0.99 7.35
C ARG A 620 -3.69 0.71 6.86
N VAL A 621 -4.55 0.13 7.70
CA VAL A 621 -5.98 -0.04 7.39
C VAL A 621 -6.67 1.31 7.43
N LEU A 622 -6.41 2.12 8.44
CA LEU A 622 -6.98 3.46 8.60
C LEU A 622 -6.49 4.46 7.55
N ASP A 623 -5.30 4.26 7.00
CA ASP A 623 -4.79 4.99 5.82
C ASP A 623 -5.61 4.71 4.55
N ILE A 624 -6.30 3.56 4.49
CA ILE A 624 -7.14 3.14 3.35
C ILE A 624 -8.62 3.48 3.63
N VAL A 625 -9.10 3.14 4.82
CA VAL A 625 -10.48 3.38 5.27
C VAL A 625 -10.42 4.20 6.56
N PRO A 626 -10.36 5.54 6.46
CA PRO A 626 -10.33 6.39 7.63
C PRO A 626 -11.57 6.17 8.50
N ASN A 627 -11.35 6.10 9.81
CA ASN A 627 -12.41 5.88 10.81
C ASN A 627 -13.19 4.57 10.68
N ASP A 628 -12.60 3.53 10.09
CA ASP A 628 -13.20 2.19 10.11
C ASP A 628 -13.51 1.76 11.57
N PRO A 629 -14.79 1.58 11.95
CA PRO A 629 -15.15 1.38 13.36
C PRO A 629 -14.55 0.11 13.97
N ASP A 630 -14.43 -0.96 13.18
CA ASP A 630 -13.87 -2.23 13.64
C ASP A 630 -12.37 -2.10 13.92
N THR A 631 -11.63 -1.44 13.03
CA THR A 631 -10.20 -1.19 13.20
C THR A 631 -9.92 -0.28 14.39
N VAL A 632 -10.65 0.84 14.52
CA VAL A 632 -10.51 1.76 15.67
C VAL A 632 -10.81 1.03 16.99
N ALA A 633 -11.81 0.16 17.00
CA ALA A 633 -12.11 -0.67 18.16
C ALA A 633 -10.99 -1.66 18.47
N SER A 634 -10.38 -2.27 17.45
CA SER A 634 -9.25 -3.18 17.63
C SER A 634 -8.01 -2.49 18.18
N GLU A 635 -7.73 -1.25 17.80
CA GLU A 635 -6.70 -0.41 18.45
C GLU A 635 -7.05 -0.12 19.91
N ALA A 636 -8.30 0.26 20.19
CA ALA A 636 -8.76 0.51 21.55
C ALA A 636 -8.62 -0.74 22.45
N LYS A 637 -8.87 -1.95 21.91
CA LYS A 637 -8.64 -3.22 22.62
C LYS A 637 -7.17 -3.42 23.01
N ILE A 638 -6.23 -2.98 22.16
CA ILE A 638 -4.80 -3.02 22.50
C ILE A 638 -4.52 -2.10 23.69
N TYR A 639 -4.98 -0.85 23.64
CA TYR A 639 -4.81 0.08 24.76
C TYR A 639 -5.49 -0.41 26.05
N GLN A 640 -6.66 -1.04 25.95
CA GLN A 640 -7.32 -1.72 27.09
C GLN A 640 -6.44 -2.84 27.66
N ALA A 641 -5.83 -3.66 26.81
CA ALA A 641 -4.95 -4.75 27.23
C ALA A 641 -3.65 -4.26 27.89
N GLU A 642 -3.16 -3.08 27.50
CA GLU A 642 -2.02 -2.40 28.13
C GLU A 642 -2.39 -1.64 29.41
N GLY A 643 -3.70 -1.52 29.72
CA GLY A 643 -4.21 -0.74 30.85
C GLY A 643 -4.26 0.78 30.59
N ASN A 644 -3.98 1.23 29.36
CA ASN A 644 -4.12 2.62 28.95
C ASN A 644 -5.59 2.93 28.60
N LEU A 645 -6.44 2.91 29.63
CA LEU A 645 -7.87 3.11 29.49
C LEU A 645 -8.22 4.51 28.96
N GLU A 646 -7.43 5.54 29.26
CA GLU A 646 -7.65 6.89 28.76
C GLU A 646 -7.57 6.94 27.23
N GLN A 647 -6.52 6.34 26.64
CA GLN A 647 -6.35 6.33 25.19
C GLN A 647 -7.42 5.47 24.51
N ALA A 648 -7.73 4.30 25.08
CA ALA A 648 -8.84 3.48 24.60
C ALA A 648 -10.18 4.25 24.62
N GLY A 649 -10.45 4.99 25.69
CA GLY A 649 -11.64 5.82 25.85
C GLY A 649 -11.77 6.90 24.78
N LYS A 650 -10.65 7.56 24.41
CA LYS A 650 -10.60 8.58 23.34
C LYS A 650 -11.02 8.00 21.99
N LEU A 651 -10.51 6.82 21.63
CA LEU A 651 -10.85 6.15 20.39
C LEU A 651 -12.33 5.74 20.33
N LEU A 652 -12.92 5.41 21.48
CA LEU A 652 -14.29 4.91 21.58
C LEU A 652 -15.31 6.01 21.92
N VAL A 653 -14.96 7.30 21.81
CA VAL A 653 -15.86 8.39 22.21
C VAL A 653 -17.11 8.46 21.33
N GLY A 654 -16.98 8.15 20.04
CA GLY A 654 -18.08 8.18 19.06
C GLY A 654 -18.97 6.93 19.07
N VAL A 655 -18.57 5.86 19.79
CA VAL A 655 -19.31 4.60 19.81
C VAL A 655 -20.53 4.71 20.72
N ASN A 656 -21.71 4.44 20.16
CA ASN A 656 -23.00 4.57 20.82
C ASN A 656 -23.96 3.42 20.43
N ALA A 657 -25.22 3.49 20.89
CA ALA A 657 -26.22 2.44 20.66
C ALA A 657 -26.49 2.19 19.16
N GLN A 658 -26.35 3.20 18.31
CA GLN A 658 -26.64 3.13 16.88
C GLN A 658 -25.43 2.68 16.05
N THR A 659 -24.23 2.57 16.65
CA THR A 659 -23.01 2.19 15.93
C THR A 659 -23.15 0.80 15.32
N PRO A 660 -23.21 0.62 13.99
CA PRO A 660 -23.53 -0.68 13.39
C PRO A 660 -22.55 -1.78 13.79
N SER A 661 -21.26 -1.43 13.87
CA SER A 661 -20.18 -2.32 14.31
C SER A 661 -20.44 -2.90 15.70
N PHE A 662 -20.63 -4.22 15.72
CA PHE A 662 -20.75 -4.98 16.96
C PHE A 662 -19.43 -5.04 17.73
N ILE A 663 -18.28 -5.06 17.03
CA ILE A 663 -16.96 -5.10 17.66
C ILE A 663 -16.70 -3.79 18.42
N ALA A 664 -16.98 -2.64 17.80
CA ALA A 664 -16.86 -1.34 18.44
C ALA A 664 -17.77 -1.23 19.66
N PHE A 665 -19.04 -1.64 19.51
CA PHE A 665 -20.01 -1.64 20.61
C PHE A 665 -19.52 -2.48 21.81
N LEU A 666 -19.09 -3.73 21.57
CA LEU A 666 -18.56 -4.59 22.64
C LEU A 666 -17.30 -4.03 23.27
N THR A 667 -16.43 -3.39 22.48
CA THR A 667 -15.20 -2.79 22.99
C THR A 667 -15.50 -1.60 23.90
N LYS A 668 -16.49 -0.77 23.54
CA LYS A 668 -17.00 0.31 24.41
C LYS A 668 -17.63 -0.23 25.69
N MET A 669 -18.40 -1.31 25.59
CA MET A 669 -18.95 -1.97 26.77
C MET A 669 -17.82 -2.45 27.70
N ASN A 670 -16.79 -3.11 27.15
CA ASN A 670 -15.62 -3.54 27.91
C ASN A 670 -14.87 -2.35 28.54
N GLN A 671 -14.78 -1.21 27.86
CA GLN A 671 -14.22 0.02 28.42
C GLN A 671 -14.93 0.40 29.72
N PHE A 672 -16.26 0.49 29.70
CA PHE A 672 -17.04 0.81 30.88
C PHE A 672 -16.87 -0.22 32.00
N PHE A 673 -16.77 -1.51 31.68
CA PHE A 673 -16.48 -2.54 32.68
C PHE A 673 -15.09 -2.34 33.32
N LEU A 674 -14.06 -2.05 32.53
CA LEU A 674 -12.69 -1.84 33.02
C LEU A 674 -12.59 -0.56 33.88
N GLU A 675 -13.33 0.48 33.55
CA GLU A 675 -13.43 1.74 34.32
C GLU A 675 -14.41 1.67 35.49
N ARG A 676 -15.18 0.58 35.62
CA ARG A 676 -16.26 0.39 36.61
C ARG A 676 -17.45 1.34 36.45
N HIS A 677 -17.69 1.85 35.24
CA HIS A 677 -18.84 2.65 34.86
C HIS A 677 -20.06 1.78 34.49
N PHE A 678 -20.51 0.93 35.42
CA PHE A 678 -21.55 -0.07 35.14
C PHE A 678 -22.90 0.54 34.72
N ASP A 679 -23.27 1.70 35.27
CA ASP A 679 -24.53 2.39 34.92
C ASP A 679 -24.52 2.90 33.48
N GLU A 680 -23.35 3.30 32.96
CA GLU A 680 -23.19 3.68 31.56
C GLU A 680 -23.26 2.47 30.64
N ALA A 681 -22.65 1.35 31.02
CA ALA A 681 -22.76 0.09 30.28
C ALA A 681 -24.23 -0.37 30.17
N ILE A 682 -24.99 -0.32 31.27
CA ILE A 682 -26.42 -0.68 31.28
C ILE A 682 -27.22 0.26 30.36
N ARG A 683 -26.98 1.58 30.43
CA ARG A 683 -27.64 2.56 29.55
C ARG A 683 -27.35 2.28 28.07
N LEU A 684 -26.09 2.00 27.74
CA LEU A 684 -25.68 1.70 26.36
C LEU A 684 -26.35 0.42 25.82
N ILE A 685 -26.40 -0.64 26.64
CA ILE A 685 -27.08 -1.90 26.29
C ILE A 685 -28.59 -1.69 26.11
N HIS A 686 -29.25 -0.98 27.02
CA HIS A 686 -30.68 -0.68 26.88
C HIS A 686 -30.99 0.17 25.65
N GLY A 687 -30.13 1.13 25.31
CA GLY A 687 -30.21 1.88 24.06
C GLY A 687 -30.19 0.94 22.85
N ARG A 688 -29.19 0.05 22.77
CA ARG A 688 -29.05 -0.93 21.68
C ARG A 688 -30.25 -1.87 21.58
N LEU A 689 -30.73 -2.40 22.71
CA LEU A 689 -31.88 -3.31 22.73
C LEU A 689 -33.19 -2.63 22.35
N THR A 690 -33.32 -1.33 22.60
CA THR A 690 -34.51 -0.56 22.20
C THR A 690 -34.52 -0.31 20.70
N GLU A 691 -33.34 -0.09 20.10
CA GLU A 691 -33.17 0.21 18.68
C GLU A 691 -33.27 -1.04 17.79
N TYR A 692 -32.77 -2.19 18.25
CA TYR A 692 -32.78 -3.45 17.50
C TYR A 692 -33.86 -4.44 17.95
N ARG A 693 -34.91 -3.96 18.62
CA ARG A 693 -35.94 -4.81 19.24
C ARG A 693 -36.81 -5.60 18.24
N ASP A 694 -36.79 -5.21 16.97
CA ASP A 694 -37.63 -5.75 15.89
C ASP A 694 -36.83 -6.47 14.76
N VAL A 695 -35.55 -6.84 14.99
CA VAL A 695 -34.71 -7.55 14.00
C VAL A 695 -34.49 -9.01 14.35
#